data_AF-A0A5F2BWG7-F1
#
_entry.id   AF-A0A5F2BWG7-F1
#
_cell.length_a   1.000
_cell.length_b   1.000
_cell.length_c   1.000
_cell.angle_alpha   90.00
_cell.angle_beta   90.00
_cell.angle_gamma   90.00
#
_symmetry.space_group_name_H-M   'P 1'
#
loop_
_entity.id
_entity.type
_entity.pdbx_description
1 polymer ?
#
loop_
_entity_poly.entity_id
_entity_poly.type
_entity_poly.pdbx_seq_one_letter_code
_entity_poly.pdbx_strand_id
1 'polypeptide(L)'
;MQTRKIISIRSFCLIVFLLSSPILAFPIQISKDWKIAAGKNLEVRAEDPSWKEFKSLPIPKDLLRSFSFSEDVVPTVTLLKTFDVSSQDIQGLTMDGLSIHFPLLTNVYEIYFNGEKIGEGGAILGGKIVKNGFKRHVIFPIPENKIKIGKNEIRLILSSDAGEELDAYASFDSTPPVVDLQSRNALILSERSTLMLSFLYLFVGFYHFLFYFKRPQEKYNLFFGLFSISLSTYIYLRSNSVYELNLDPLLQMKLEYMVVFNVTAFFLLFLDNFFDSKISSISRFYQFFALALTSLIPFSSRAICVYLLQIWQFSVFVFAAYSLFIMLRALYRKNQDSVRLFAGFIILLVSAITDLVGSMQLVPYLENYGLLKYGFFTFELGIVFILANRFLRVHNEVEELNLDLDRKVKERTGQLEDTLSQIQELKIQQDGDYFLTSLLLDPLNRYKIQNETILVEGFSRQKKHFEFKQWKKEIGGDIIIADEVVLKDRRYLVFVNGDAMGKSIQGAGGALVLGVVFRSFLSRTKTSSSYHSKPPELWLKECFLELQNIFESFDGSMLISVVLGLVDLESGILFFLNAEHPWTVLYRDGVSSFIEDKLELRKIGITGLESKMKVKIFFLEKGDSIFIGSDGRDDLLLGVDPDGTRLINEDESQFLKRVEESRGDLGLLIQGLRNYGELTDDLSVLKLTYMKDPVRLETFARNALFKFPDETYSKYLDAENWEHALYYLENIKSKIQDGNMPPVFKKELAKVYYKTGKFEEALLLFEDLISEFPEDVETMFMASLIYKRFKRFRQAVELGERVLLREPEFLNNVAHLAESYLFIHKKDVTVKLLEKVDQLDPSNSHAKKIRIQLDSPIPDHRNG
;
A
#
# COMPACT_ATOMS: atom_id res chain seq x y z
N MET A 1 0.74 76.10 -28.97
CA MET A 1 1.84 77.06 -28.74
C MET A 1 3.11 76.42 -29.27
N GLN A 2 3.70 76.96 -30.35
CA GLN A 2 5.00 76.59 -30.98
C GLN A 2 5.11 75.12 -31.50
N THR A 3 5.64 74.73 -32.66
CA THR A 3 6.51 75.29 -33.74
C THR A 3 6.52 74.22 -34.87
N ARG A 4 6.32 74.56 -36.17
CA ARG A 4 7.36 74.69 -37.25
C ARG A 4 8.18 73.38 -37.47
N LYS A 5 8.53 72.88 -38.67
CA LYS A 5 8.57 73.34 -40.08
C LYS A 5 9.32 72.24 -40.91
N ILE A 6 9.26 72.32 -42.26
CA ILE A 6 10.35 72.00 -43.23
C ILE A 6 10.53 70.51 -43.64
N ILE A 7 10.78 70.06 -44.89
CA ILE A 7 10.91 70.54 -46.30
C ILE A 7 10.91 69.25 -47.18
N SER A 8 10.04 69.11 -48.20
CA SER A 8 10.24 69.39 -49.63
C SER A 8 11.10 68.39 -50.44
N ILE A 9 10.43 67.69 -51.37
CA ILE A 9 10.66 67.72 -52.83
C ILE A 9 12.13 67.86 -53.29
N ARG A 10 12.70 66.77 -53.81
CA ARG A 10 13.77 66.71 -54.82
C ARG A 10 13.57 65.43 -55.64
N SER A 11 13.07 65.53 -56.88
CA SER A 11 13.85 65.48 -58.14
C SER A 11 13.53 64.16 -58.85
N PHE A 12 12.66 64.07 -59.86
CA PHE A 12 12.82 64.66 -61.21
C PHE A 12 14.29 64.90 -61.54
N CYS A 13 14.99 63.82 -61.92
CA CYS A 13 16.24 63.76 -62.70
C CYS A 13 16.97 62.44 -62.36
N LEU A 14 16.62 61.35 -63.06
CA LEU A 14 17.65 60.49 -63.64
C LEU A 14 17.04 59.70 -64.81
N ILE A 15 16.75 60.47 -65.86
CA ILE A 15 16.85 60.02 -67.24
C ILE A 15 18.31 59.59 -67.46
N VAL A 16 18.50 58.49 -68.18
CA VAL A 16 19.75 58.12 -68.87
C VAL A 16 20.91 57.83 -67.94
N PHE A 17 21.01 56.58 -67.50
CA PHE A 17 22.29 55.86 -67.49
C PHE A 17 21.99 54.36 -67.55
N LEU A 18 22.66 53.66 -68.47
CA LEU A 18 22.59 52.23 -68.78
C LEU A 18 21.65 51.79 -69.92
N LEU A 19 21.73 52.49 -71.05
CA LEU A 19 21.87 51.80 -72.34
C LEU A 19 23.34 51.39 -72.48
N SER A 20 23.64 50.10 -72.24
CA SER A 20 24.76 49.31 -72.80
C SER A 20 25.07 48.08 -71.94
N SER A 21 24.05 47.35 -71.49
CA SER A 21 24.26 45.94 -71.14
C SER A 21 24.05 45.14 -72.42
N PRO A 22 24.94 44.21 -72.81
CA PRO A 22 24.60 43.28 -73.88
C PRO A 22 23.31 42.57 -73.41
N ILE A 23 22.23 42.71 -74.16
CA ILE A 23 21.06 41.86 -73.97
C ILE A 23 21.54 40.49 -74.41
N LEU A 24 22.09 39.73 -73.45
CA LEU A 24 22.34 38.31 -73.62
C LEU A 24 21.02 37.68 -74.07
N ALA A 25 21.06 36.86 -75.12
CA ALA A 25 19.88 36.18 -75.67
C ALA A 25 19.26 35.16 -74.69
N PHE A 26 19.87 34.95 -73.51
CA PHE A 26 19.38 34.07 -72.44
C PHE A 26 18.59 34.87 -71.39
N PRO A 27 17.40 34.41 -70.97
CA PRO A 27 16.85 33.06 -71.17
C PRO A 27 16.18 32.84 -72.54
N ILE A 28 16.45 31.69 -73.16
CA ILE A 28 15.73 31.22 -74.35
C ILE A 28 14.62 30.27 -73.90
N GLN A 29 13.37 30.73 -73.97
CA GLN A 29 12.21 29.89 -73.66
C GLN A 29 12.02 28.84 -74.76
N ILE A 30 12.04 27.56 -74.38
CA ILE A 30 11.88 26.42 -75.29
C ILE A 30 10.52 25.75 -75.11
N SER A 31 9.47 26.52 -74.79
CA SER A 31 8.11 26.01 -74.59
C SER A 31 7.29 25.87 -75.88
N LYS A 32 7.72 26.53 -76.98
CA LYS A 32 6.99 26.63 -78.25
C LYS A 32 7.78 26.10 -79.45
N ASP A 33 7.07 25.86 -80.55
CA ASP A 33 7.59 25.52 -81.89
C ASP A 33 8.58 24.36 -81.91
N TRP A 34 8.08 23.16 -81.59
CA TRP A 34 8.84 21.91 -81.57
C TRP A 34 8.48 21.04 -82.78
N LYS A 35 9.42 20.19 -83.20
CA LYS A 35 9.22 19.11 -84.17
C LYS A 35 9.19 17.76 -83.45
N ILE A 36 8.35 16.82 -83.89
CA ILE A 36 8.24 15.47 -83.32
C ILE A 36 8.29 14.40 -84.40
N ALA A 37 8.98 13.29 -84.12
CA ALA A 37 8.99 12.08 -84.94
C ALA A 37 9.01 10.82 -84.04
N ALA A 38 8.45 9.70 -84.52
CA ALA A 38 8.44 8.43 -83.79
C ALA A 38 9.76 7.68 -83.92
N GLY A 39 10.25 7.08 -82.83
CA GLY A 39 11.58 6.45 -82.74
C GLY A 39 12.66 7.41 -82.21
N LYS A 40 13.92 6.92 -82.09
CA LYS A 40 15.06 7.71 -81.57
C LYS A 40 15.61 8.76 -82.55
N ASN A 41 15.50 8.51 -83.86
CA ASN A 41 15.79 9.45 -84.97
C ASN A 41 17.00 10.40 -84.75
N LEU A 42 18.13 9.88 -84.25
CA LEU A 42 19.32 10.67 -83.91
C LEU A 42 20.12 11.14 -85.13
N GLU A 43 20.07 10.40 -86.25
CA GLU A 43 20.83 10.72 -87.46
C GLU A 43 20.01 11.47 -88.53
N VAL A 44 18.70 11.64 -88.29
CA VAL A 44 17.78 12.32 -89.21
C VAL A 44 18.06 13.83 -89.21
N ARG A 45 18.12 14.47 -90.39
CA ARG A 45 18.37 15.92 -90.53
C ARG A 45 17.16 16.74 -90.08
N ALA A 46 17.37 17.98 -89.64
CA ALA A 46 16.31 18.85 -89.11
C ALA A 46 15.28 19.30 -90.17
N GLU A 47 15.65 19.23 -91.44
CA GLU A 47 14.84 19.58 -92.61
C GLU A 47 14.12 18.36 -93.23
N ASP A 48 14.23 17.17 -92.62
CA ASP A 48 13.60 15.94 -93.12
C ASP A 48 12.05 15.99 -93.02
N PRO A 49 11.30 15.52 -94.04
CA PRO A 49 9.83 15.54 -94.02
C PRO A 49 9.19 14.62 -92.98
N SER A 50 9.94 13.72 -92.34
CA SER A 50 9.44 12.85 -91.26
C SER A 50 9.08 13.61 -89.97
N TRP A 51 9.56 14.84 -89.80
CA TRP A 51 9.24 15.70 -88.66
C TRP A 51 7.84 16.34 -88.77
N LYS A 52 7.00 16.17 -87.75
CA LYS A 52 5.72 16.90 -87.61
C LYS A 52 5.89 18.09 -86.66
N GLU A 53 5.43 19.28 -87.03
CA GLU A 53 5.53 20.48 -86.18
C GLU A 53 4.34 20.62 -85.22
N PHE A 54 4.59 21.11 -84.00
CA PHE A 54 3.55 21.49 -83.04
C PHE A 54 3.90 22.77 -82.27
N LYS A 55 2.86 23.52 -81.89
CA LYS A 55 2.97 24.92 -81.44
C LYS A 55 3.55 25.10 -80.05
N SER A 56 3.22 24.22 -79.11
CA SER A 56 3.70 24.32 -77.73
C SER A 56 3.62 23.00 -77.00
N LEU A 57 4.50 22.82 -76.02
CA LEU A 57 4.34 21.79 -75.00
C LEU A 57 3.07 22.08 -74.16
N PRO A 58 2.43 21.07 -73.54
CA PRO A 58 2.71 19.63 -73.67
C PRO A 58 2.33 19.07 -75.04
N ILE A 59 2.80 17.87 -75.39
CA ILE A 59 2.56 17.25 -76.69
C ILE A 59 1.04 17.00 -76.86
N PRO A 60 0.41 17.51 -77.94
CA PRO A 60 -1.01 17.29 -78.16
C PRO A 60 -1.36 15.79 -78.24
N LYS A 61 -2.32 15.33 -77.43
CA LYS A 61 -2.69 13.89 -77.35
C LYS A 61 -3.09 13.31 -78.71
N ASP A 62 -3.75 14.09 -79.56
CA ASP A 62 -4.15 13.65 -80.90
C ASP A 62 -2.96 13.49 -81.85
N LEU A 63 -1.87 14.26 -81.64
CA LEU A 63 -0.64 14.13 -82.41
C LEU A 63 0.11 12.84 -82.03
N LEU A 64 0.14 12.48 -80.74
CA LEU A 64 0.71 11.21 -80.29
C LEU A 64 -0.06 10.00 -80.83
N ARG A 65 -1.39 10.07 -80.85
CA ARG A 65 -2.26 9.04 -81.44
C ARG A 65 -2.05 8.83 -82.94
N SER A 66 -1.47 9.82 -83.64
CA SER A 66 -1.17 9.72 -85.07
C SER A 66 0.05 8.84 -85.39
N PHE A 67 0.81 8.41 -84.37
CA PHE A 67 1.94 7.49 -84.52
C PHE A 67 1.53 6.07 -84.09
N SER A 68 1.84 5.07 -84.92
CA SER A 68 1.60 3.65 -84.62
C SER A 68 2.84 3.04 -83.96
N PHE A 69 2.73 2.63 -82.69
CA PHE A 69 3.79 1.93 -81.96
C PHE A 69 3.48 0.42 -81.92
N SER A 70 4.49 -0.43 -82.09
CA SER A 70 4.37 -1.89 -81.98
C SER A 70 4.17 -2.30 -80.52
N GLU A 71 3.30 -3.29 -80.25
CA GLU A 71 2.96 -3.73 -78.88
C GLU A 71 4.17 -4.26 -78.06
N ASP A 72 5.21 -4.77 -78.74
CA ASP A 72 6.40 -5.36 -78.10
C ASP A 72 7.56 -4.37 -77.84
N VAL A 73 7.39 -3.08 -78.17
CA VAL A 73 8.46 -2.07 -78.04
C VAL A 73 7.96 -0.88 -77.23
N VAL A 74 8.78 -0.41 -76.28
CA VAL A 74 8.49 0.81 -75.50
C VAL A 74 8.22 1.99 -76.44
N PRO A 75 7.02 2.60 -76.40
CA PRO A 75 6.71 3.80 -77.16
C PRO A 75 7.79 4.86 -76.97
N THR A 76 8.39 5.29 -78.08
CA THR A 76 9.53 6.21 -78.07
C THR A 76 9.32 7.29 -79.12
N VAL A 77 9.46 8.55 -78.72
CA VAL A 77 9.39 9.72 -79.62
C VAL A 77 10.61 10.60 -79.42
N THR A 78 10.98 11.32 -80.48
CA THR A 78 12.04 12.33 -80.43
C THR A 78 11.44 13.69 -80.72
N LEU A 79 11.74 14.65 -79.85
CA LEU A 79 11.42 16.06 -80.00
C LEU A 79 12.67 16.83 -80.46
N LEU A 80 12.54 17.66 -81.48
CA LEU A 80 13.62 18.49 -82.02
C LEU A 80 13.25 19.97 -81.89
N LYS A 81 14.17 20.75 -81.33
CA LYS A 81 14.11 22.22 -81.27
C LYS A 81 15.41 22.80 -81.80
N THR A 82 15.30 23.88 -82.56
CA THR A 82 16.46 24.64 -83.04
C THR A 82 16.34 26.09 -82.60
N PHE A 83 17.46 26.70 -82.25
CA PHE A 83 17.56 28.11 -81.87
C PHE A 83 18.93 28.66 -82.23
N ASP A 84 19.04 29.97 -82.42
CA ASP A 84 20.29 30.63 -82.81
C ASP A 84 21.00 31.25 -81.58
N VAL A 85 22.33 31.14 -81.55
CA VAL A 85 23.20 31.76 -80.53
C VAL A 85 24.15 32.73 -81.22
N SER A 86 24.17 33.99 -80.79
CA SER A 86 25.03 35.01 -81.39
C SER A 86 26.47 34.95 -80.86
N SER A 87 27.41 35.58 -81.56
CA SER A 87 28.81 35.67 -81.12
C SER A 87 28.98 36.50 -79.84
N GLN A 88 28.10 37.47 -79.59
CA GLN A 88 28.08 38.25 -78.34
C GLN A 88 27.60 37.42 -77.15
N ASP A 89 26.65 36.50 -77.39
CA ASP A 89 26.16 35.60 -76.35
C ASP A 89 27.25 34.66 -75.86
N ILE A 90 28.05 34.09 -76.77
CA ILE A 90 29.16 33.19 -76.43
C ILE A 90 30.25 33.91 -75.62
N GLN A 91 30.54 35.18 -75.91
CA GLN A 91 31.53 35.94 -75.14
C GLN A 91 31.09 36.18 -73.69
N GLY A 92 29.78 36.28 -73.44
CA GLY A 92 29.21 36.42 -72.10
C GLY A 92 29.22 35.13 -71.27
N LEU A 93 29.47 33.96 -71.87
CA LEU A 93 29.53 32.66 -71.19
C LEU A 93 30.87 32.36 -70.52
N THR A 94 31.81 33.30 -70.54
CA THR A 94 33.17 33.13 -69.98
C THR A 94 33.21 33.01 -68.46
N MET A 95 32.13 33.38 -67.76
CA MET A 95 32.02 33.35 -66.29
C MET A 95 30.95 32.38 -65.77
N ASP A 96 29.95 32.02 -66.57
CA ASP A 96 28.86 31.12 -66.21
C ASP A 96 28.38 30.34 -67.44
N GLY A 97 28.39 29.02 -67.35
CA GLY A 97 28.05 28.12 -68.45
C GLY A 97 26.55 28.13 -68.76
N LEU A 98 26.15 27.47 -69.85
CA LEU A 98 24.72 27.25 -70.16
C LEU A 98 24.22 25.95 -69.57
N SER A 99 22.93 25.93 -69.26
CA SER A 99 22.22 24.69 -68.93
C SER A 99 20.84 24.69 -69.54
N ILE A 100 20.30 23.50 -69.74
CA ILE A 100 18.92 23.30 -70.17
C ILE A 100 18.10 22.81 -68.98
N HIS A 101 16.95 23.44 -68.77
CA HIS A 101 15.96 23.06 -67.76
C HIS A 101 14.69 22.53 -68.44
N PHE A 102 14.22 21.38 -67.97
CA PHE A 102 12.89 20.83 -68.25
C PHE A 102 12.11 20.64 -66.94
N PRO A 103 10.86 21.16 -66.83
CA PRO A 103 10.10 21.13 -65.58
C PRO A 103 9.74 19.71 -65.13
N LEU A 104 9.24 18.89 -66.05
CA LEU A 104 8.96 17.48 -65.81
C LEU A 104 8.97 16.74 -67.15
N LEU A 105 9.71 15.64 -67.20
CA LEU A 105 9.78 14.74 -68.36
C LEU A 105 9.13 13.41 -68.01
N THR A 106 8.72 12.65 -69.03
CA THR A 106 8.20 11.29 -68.86
C THR A 106 9.24 10.32 -68.26
N ASN A 107 8.87 9.04 -68.11
CA ASN A 107 9.58 8.05 -67.32
C ASN A 107 11.06 7.89 -67.72
N VAL A 108 11.34 7.67 -69.01
CA VAL A 108 12.70 7.55 -69.52
C VAL A 108 12.93 8.65 -70.55
N TYR A 109 14.05 9.36 -70.42
CA TYR A 109 14.41 10.43 -71.35
C TYR A 109 15.91 10.48 -71.63
N GLU A 110 16.27 10.95 -72.82
CA GLU A 110 17.64 11.27 -73.20
C GLU A 110 17.67 12.65 -73.86
N ILE A 111 18.67 13.47 -73.51
CA ILE A 111 18.81 14.84 -74.00
C ILE A 111 20.12 14.95 -74.75
N TYR A 112 20.03 15.35 -76.01
CA TYR A 112 21.16 15.60 -76.88
C TYR A 112 21.21 17.07 -77.30
N PHE A 113 22.41 17.63 -77.30
CA PHE A 113 22.69 18.98 -77.77
C PHE A 113 23.73 18.91 -78.89
N ASN A 114 23.39 19.43 -80.08
CA ASN A 114 24.25 19.39 -81.27
C ASN A 114 24.85 18.00 -81.57
N GLY A 115 24.07 16.93 -81.35
CA GLY A 115 24.46 15.53 -81.58
C GLY A 115 25.19 14.85 -80.41
N GLU A 116 25.53 15.57 -79.33
CA GLU A 116 26.16 14.98 -78.14
C GLU A 116 25.14 14.79 -77.02
N LYS A 117 25.20 13.64 -76.34
CA LYS A 117 24.35 13.35 -75.19
C LYS A 117 24.79 14.16 -73.97
N ILE A 118 23.93 15.03 -73.47
CA ILE A 118 24.20 15.89 -72.31
C ILE A 118 23.52 15.42 -71.02
N GLY A 119 22.50 14.55 -71.12
CA GLY A 119 21.81 14.02 -69.96
C GLY A 119 20.87 12.87 -70.29
N GLU A 120 20.54 12.07 -69.27
CA GLU A 120 19.54 11.01 -69.36
C GLU A 120 18.84 10.82 -68.00
N GLY A 121 17.66 10.20 -68.05
CA GLY A 121 16.94 9.72 -66.88
C GLY A 121 16.29 8.38 -67.20
N GLY A 122 16.46 7.41 -66.30
CA GLY A 122 15.91 6.06 -66.45
C GLY A 122 16.71 5.18 -67.41
N ALA A 123 16.28 3.92 -67.58
CA ALA A 123 16.96 2.98 -68.48
C ALA A 123 16.00 1.94 -69.06
N ILE A 124 16.23 1.59 -70.33
CA ILE A 124 15.51 0.54 -71.06
C ILE A 124 16.47 -0.60 -71.36
N LEU A 125 16.13 -1.82 -70.95
CA LEU A 125 16.88 -3.04 -71.27
C LEU A 125 15.88 -4.10 -71.78
N GLY A 126 16.20 -4.74 -72.91
CA GLY A 126 15.38 -5.83 -73.46
C GLY A 126 13.94 -5.43 -73.80
N GLY A 127 13.70 -4.17 -74.21
CA GLY A 127 12.37 -3.67 -74.57
C GLY A 127 11.46 -3.33 -73.38
N LYS A 128 12.00 -3.26 -72.16
CA LYS A 128 11.27 -2.87 -70.95
C LYS A 128 12.02 -1.81 -70.15
N ILE A 129 11.28 -0.94 -69.47
CA ILE A 129 11.86 0.02 -68.52
C ILE A 129 12.31 -0.74 -67.28
N VAL A 130 13.61 -0.72 -67.00
CA VAL A 130 14.21 -1.38 -65.83
C VAL A 130 14.56 -0.42 -64.71
N LYS A 131 14.60 0.89 -65.01
CA LYS A 131 14.87 1.96 -64.04
C LYS A 131 14.03 3.17 -64.39
N ASN A 132 13.26 3.67 -63.41
CA ASN A 132 12.45 4.87 -63.59
C ASN A 132 13.35 6.13 -63.53
N GLY A 133 13.06 7.10 -64.37
CA GLY A 133 13.89 8.30 -64.55
C GLY A 133 13.19 9.63 -64.32
N PHE A 134 11.85 9.64 -64.18
CA PHE A 134 11.10 10.89 -64.04
C PHE A 134 11.52 11.66 -62.79
N LYS A 135 11.78 12.94 -62.97
CA LYS A 135 12.29 13.84 -61.92
C LYS A 135 11.73 15.24 -62.15
N ARG A 136 11.40 15.96 -61.08
CA ARG A 136 11.01 17.38 -61.12
C ARG A 136 12.25 18.24 -61.36
N HIS A 137 12.11 19.27 -62.18
CA HIS A 137 13.17 20.23 -62.52
C HIS A 137 14.48 19.55 -62.97
N VAL A 138 14.42 18.93 -64.15
CA VAL A 138 15.58 18.29 -64.79
C VAL A 138 16.48 19.38 -65.35
N ILE A 139 17.71 19.49 -64.85
CA ILE A 139 18.69 20.49 -65.29
C ILE A 139 19.97 19.77 -65.70
N PHE A 140 20.45 20.02 -66.91
CA PHE A 140 21.75 19.53 -67.39
C PHE A 140 22.61 20.66 -67.93
N PRO A 141 23.89 20.73 -67.55
CA PRO A 141 24.83 21.68 -68.14
C PRO A 141 25.09 21.31 -69.61
N ILE A 142 25.23 22.33 -70.44
CA ILE A 142 25.59 22.20 -71.86
C ILE A 142 27.11 22.43 -71.95
N PRO A 143 27.89 21.47 -72.48
CA PRO A 143 29.33 21.65 -72.64
C PRO A 143 29.67 22.86 -73.53
N GLU A 144 30.50 23.77 -73.01
CA GLU A 144 30.83 25.04 -73.69
C GLU A 144 31.44 24.82 -75.08
N ASN A 145 32.27 23.79 -75.23
CA ASN A 145 32.92 23.41 -76.48
C ASN A 145 31.95 22.86 -77.56
N LYS A 146 30.68 22.67 -77.24
CA LYS A 146 29.64 22.17 -78.16
C LYS A 146 28.66 23.23 -78.60
N ILE A 147 28.70 24.43 -78.01
CA ILE A 147 27.88 25.56 -78.41
C ILE A 147 28.48 26.15 -79.69
N LYS A 148 27.67 26.23 -80.76
CA LYS A 148 28.08 26.77 -82.05
C LYS A 148 27.54 28.19 -82.21
N ILE A 149 28.32 29.08 -82.84
CA ILE A 149 27.80 30.38 -83.30
C ILE A 149 26.80 30.11 -84.44
N GLY A 150 25.60 30.67 -84.35
CA GLY A 150 24.49 30.40 -85.27
C GLY A 150 23.54 29.32 -84.75
N LYS A 151 23.07 28.44 -85.65
CA LYS A 151 22.00 27.47 -85.36
C LYS A 151 22.51 26.32 -84.47
N ASN A 152 21.85 26.14 -83.33
CA ASN A 152 22.03 25.02 -82.40
C ASN A 152 20.75 24.17 -82.34
N GLU A 153 20.91 22.89 -82.03
CA GLU A 153 19.79 21.94 -81.92
C GLU A 153 19.76 21.19 -80.58
N ILE A 154 18.54 20.99 -80.08
CA ILE A 154 18.21 20.12 -78.95
C ILE A 154 17.37 18.97 -79.48
N ARG A 155 17.79 17.74 -79.20
CA ARG A 155 16.96 16.53 -79.39
C ARG A 155 16.65 15.92 -78.04
N LEU A 156 15.35 15.78 -77.75
CA LEU A 156 14.83 15.19 -76.52
C LEU A 156 14.12 13.89 -76.88
N ILE A 157 14.70 12.76 -76.52
CA ILE A 157 14.10 11.44 -76.70
C ILE A 157 13.29 11.13 -75.45
N LEU A 158 12.05 10.70 -75.63
CA LEU A 158 11.12 10.37 -74.57
C LEU A 158 10.60 8.94 -74.77
N SER A 159 10.53 8.17 -73.69
CA SER A 159 10.00 6.81 -73.67
C SER A 159 9.19 6.56 -72.39
N SER A 160 8.08 5.82 -72.50
CA SER A 160 7.19 5.50 -71.37
C SER A 160 6.58 4.10 -71.50
N ASP A 161 6.16 3.50 -70.39
CA ASP A 161 5.40 2.24 -70.42
C ASP A 161 3.98 2.44 -71.00
N ALA A 162 3.38 1.36 -71.50
CA ALA A 162 2.03 1.39 -72.04
C ALA A 162 1.00 1.82 -70.96
N GLY A 163 0.22 2.86 -71.24
CA GLY A 163 -0.74 3.44 -70.30
C GLY A 163 -0.17 4.55 -69.40
N GLU A 164 1.13 4.85 -69.49
CA GLU A 164 1.73 6.04 -68.89
C GLU A 164 1.71 7.24 -69.87
N GLU A 165 1.88 8.45 -69.35
CA GLU A 165 1.95 9.66 -70.17
C GLU A 165 3.31 9.77 -70.89
N LEU A 166 3.31 9.79 -72.22
CA LEU A 166 4.48 10.05 -73.06
C LEU A 166 4.55 11.55 -73.41
N ASP A 167 5.11 12.37 -72.52
CA ASP A 167 5.03 13.83 -72.65
C ASP A 167 6.21 14.60 -72.02
N ALA A 168 6.32 15.88 -72.35
CA ALA A 168 7.17 16.88 -71.71
C ALA A 168 6.32 18.09 -71.27
N TYR A 169 6.38 18.44 -69.98
CA TYR A 169 5.48 19.41 -69.39
C TYR A 169 5.82 20.85 -69.81
N ALA A 170 4.80 21.65 -70.10
CA ALA A 170 4.94 23.06 -70.48
C ALA A 170 5.40 23.97 -69.34
N SER A 171 5.06 23.59 -68.12
CA SER A 171 5.35 24.29 -66.87
C SER A 171 5.15 23.31 -65.72
N PHE A 172 5.95 23.45 -64.67
CA PHE A 172 5.74 22.82 -63.38
C PHE A 172 6.12 23.82 -62.29
N ASP A 173 5.26 24.01 -61.29
CA ASP A 173 5.40 25.05 -60.25
C ASP A 173 5.76 26.43 -60.83
N SER A 174 5.05 26.82 -61.91
CA SER A 174 5.23 28.08 -62.65
C SER A 174 6.59 28.31 -63.28
N THR A 175 7.36 27.24 -63.47
CA THR A 175 8.67 27.28 -64.14
C THR A 175 8.57 26.60 -65.52
N PRO A 176 8.76 27.33 -66.63
CA PRO A 176 8.74 26.76 -67.98
C PRO A 176 10.07 26.09 -68.38
N PRO A 177 10.10 25.28 -69.45
CA PRO A 177 11.35 24.75 -70.00
C PRO A 177 12.15 25.89 -70.66
N VAL A 178 13.44 25.98 -70.33
CA VAL A 178 14.28 27.13 -70.67
C VAL A 178 15.75 26.72 -70.83
N VAL A 179 16.44 27.35 -71.79
CA VAL A 179 17.91 27.37 -71.83
C VAL A 179 18.36 28.69 -71.24
N ASP A 180 19.10 28.64 -70.15
CA ASP A 180 19.59 29.82 -69.44
C ASP A 180 20.95 29.52 -68.80
N LEU A 181 21.55 30.56 -68.23
CA LEU A 181 22.77 30.48 -67.44
C LEU A 181 22.65 29.43 -66.33
N GLN A 182 23.71 28.67 -66.11
CA GLN A 182 23.75 27.57 -65.17
C GLN A 182 23.48 28.04 -63.74
N SER A 183 24.00 29.19 -63.31
CA SER A 183 23.71 29.72 -61.98
C SER A 183 22.23 30.07 -61.79
N ARG A 184 21.55 30.57 -62.84
CA ARG A 184 20.11 30.93 -62.78
C ARG A 184 19.22 29.71 -62.77
N ASN A 185 19.50 28.72 -63.62
CA ASN A 185 18.78 27.45 -63.57
C ASN A 185 19.01 26.72 -62.24
N ALA A 186 20.22 26.78 -61.64
CA ALA A 186 20.47 26.21 -60.32
C ALA A 186 19.60 26.83 -59.20
N LEU A 187 19.17 28.10 -59.33
CA LEU A 187 18.25 28.74 -58.37
C LEU A 187 16.85 28.10 -58.38
N ILE A 188 16.44 27.44 -59.45
CA ILE A 188 15.16 26.70 -59.52
C ILE A 188 15.13 25.58 -58.46
N LEU A 189 16.29 24.98 -58.15
CA LEU A 189 16.41 23.95 -57.12
C LEU A 189 16.50 24.54 -55.69
N SER A 190 16.62 25.86 -55.53
CA SER A 190 16.77 26.50 -54.23
C SER A 190 15.43 26.69 -53.51
N GLU A 191 15.08 25.75 -52.64
CA GLU A 191 13.79 25.73 -51.93
C GLU A 191 13.89 26.08 -50.44
N ARG A 192 14.74 27.06 -50.08
CA ARG A 192 15.05 27.41 -48.68
C ARG A 192 13.80 27.64 -47.82
N SER A 193 12.84 28.43 -48.29
CA SER A 193 11.60 28.72 -47.55
C SER A 193 10.74 27.47 -47.36
N THR A 194 10.66 26.60 -48.37
CA THR A 194 9.94 25.32 -48.30
C THR A 194 10.55 24.40 -47.24
N LEU A 195 11.88 24.26 -47.22
CA LEU A 195 12.57 23.41 -46.25
C LEU A 195 12.49 23.99 -44.82
N MET A 196 12.61 25.31 -44.66
CA MET A 196 12.43 25.98 -43.36
C MET A 196 11.03 25.73 -42.79
N LEU A 197 9.98 25.87 -43.60
CA LEU A 197 8.61 25.60 -43.18
C LEU A 197 8.38 24.12 -42.92
N SER A 198 8.91 23.22 -43.76
CA SER A 198 8.86 21.77 -43.52
C SER A 198 9.49 21.40 -42.17
N PHE A 199 10.67 21.94 -41.85
CA PHE A 199 11.31 21.73 -40.56
C PHE A 199 10.49 22.29 -39.38
N LEU A 200 9.93 23.50 -39.52
CA LEU A 200 9.04 24.08 -38.51
C LEU A 200 7.86 23.15 -38.23
N TYR A 201 7.19 22.64 -39.26
CA TYR A 201 6.04 21.73 -39.12
C TYR A 201 6.41 20.38 -38.52
N LEU A 202 7.61 19.88 -38.83
CA LEU A 202 8.11 18.68 -38.17
C LEU A 202 8.30 18.93 -36.67
N PHE A 203 8.95 20.05 -36.31
CA PHE A 203 9.20 20.42 -34.93
C PHE A 203 7.92 20.64 -34.14
N VAL A 204 6.95 21.35 -34.71
CA VAL A 204 5.63 21.58 -34.11
C VAL A 204 4.88 20.26 -33.94
N GLY A 205 4.99 19.36 -34.91
CA GLY A 205 4.44 18.01 -34.81
C GLY A 205 4.99 17.25 -33.60
N PHE A 206 6.31 17.24 -33.42
CA PHE A 206 6.96 16.65 -32.25
C PHE A 206 6.57 17.35 -30.93
N TYR A 207 6.46 18.68 -30.94
CA TYR A 207 6.03 19.45 -29.76
C TYR A 207 4.63 19.04 -29.30
N HIS A 208 3.69 18.84 -30.22
CA HIS A 208 2.36 18.34 -29.89
C HIS A 208 2.38 16.88 -29.41
N PHE A 209 3.26 16.02 -29.91
CA PHE A 209 3.46 14.68 -29.32
C PHE A 209 3.97 14.72 -27.88
N LEU A 210 4.91 15.61 -27.56
CA LEU A 210 5.38 15.77 -26.18
C LEU A 210 4.23 16.18 -25.24
N PHE A 211 3.37 17.09 -25.70
CA PHE A 211 2.16 17.45 -24.94
C PHE A 211 1.19 16.28 -24.79
N TYR A 212 0.98 15.50 -25.84
CA TYR A 212 0.15 14.31 -25.76
C TYR A 212 0.68 13.30 -24.73
N PHE A 213 2.00 13.02 -24.72
CA PHE A 213 2.59 12.11 -23.73
C PHE A 213 2.47 12.65 -22.29
N LYS A 214 2.60 13.96 -22.09
CA LYS A 214 2.39 14.59 -20.76
C LYS A 214 0.92 14.68 -20.38
N ARG A 215 0.01 14.77 -21.34
CA ARG A 215 -1.44 14.97 -21.15
C ARG A 215 -2.24 14.10 -22.13
N PRO A 216 -2.29 12.77 -21.92
CA PRO A 216 -2.93 11.84 -22.86
C PRO A 216 -4.45 12.03 -22.98
N GLN A 217 -5.06 12.77 -22.05
CA GLN A 217 -6.47 13.17 -22.10
C GLN A 217 -6.74 14.17 -23.24
N GLU A 218 -5.75 14.98 -23.62
CA GLU A 218 -5.85 15.97 -24.69
C GLU A 218 -5.48 15.34 -26.05
N LYS A 219 -6.33 14.42 -26.52
CA LYS A 219 -6.08 13.61 -27.73
C LYS A 219 -5.92 14.41 -29.02
N TYR A 220 -6.41 15.65 -29.07
CA TYR A 220 -6.25 16.53 -30.22
C TYR A 220 -4.77 16.82 -30.52
N ASN A 221 -3.90 16.80 -29.49
CA ASN A 221 -2.45 16.95 -29.66
C ASN A 221 -1.84 15.79 -30.46
N LEU A 222 -2.35 14.56 -30.30
CA LEU A 222 -1.90 13.41 -31.10
C LEU A 222 -2.27 13.60 -32.58
N PHE A 223 -3.52 13.96 -32.87
CA PHE A 223 -3.99 14.11 -34.24
C PHE A 223 -3.36 15.31 -34.95
N PHE A 224 -3.17 16.44 -34.24
CA PHE A 224 -2.45 17.59 -34.78
C PHE A 224 -0.97 17.27 -35.03
N GLY A 225 -0.33 16.54 -34.11
CA GLY A 225 1.05 16.08 -34.29
C GLY A 225 1.21 15.20 -35.53
N LEU A 226 0.34 14.20 -35.70
CA LEU A 226 0.31 13.34 -36.89
C LEU A 226 0.04 14.16 -38.16
N PHE A 227 -0.91 15.08 -38.14
CA PHE A 227 -1.20 15.98 -39.25
C PHE A 227 0.02 16.82 -39.67
N SER A 228 0.67 17.47 -38.70
CA SER A 228 1.82 18.34 -38.94
C SER A 228 3.04 17.57 -39.46
N ILE A 229 3.34 16.39 -38.89
CA ILE A 229 4.44 15.54 -39.34
C ILE A 229 4.17 14.98 -40.74
N SER A 230 2.95 14.50 -41.00
CA SER A 230 2.59 14.00 -42.33
C SER A 230 2.64 15.12 -43.38
N LEU A 231 2.17 16.32 -43.06
CA LEU A 231 2.23 17.46 -43.97
C LEU A 231 3.68 17.92 -44.21
N SER A 232 4.51 17.96 -43.17
CA SER A 232 5.96 18.23 -43.28
C SER A 232 6.66 17.22 -44.17
N THR A 233 6.39 15.93 -43.94
CA THR A 233 6.96 14.81 -44.70
C THR A 233 6.52 14.89 -46.16
N TYR A 234 5.25 15.21 -46.41
CA TYR A 234 4.73 15.43 -47.76
C TYR A 234 5.45 16.57 -48.47
N ILE A 235 5.62 17.73 -47.81
CA ILE A 235 6.34 18.88 -48.37
C ILE A 235 7.79 18.50 -48.71
N TYR A 236 8.46 17.73 -47.85
CA TYR A 236 9.84 17.27 -48.11
C TYR A 236 9.91 16.27 -49.27
N LEU A 237 9.02 15.26 -49.30
CA LEU A 237 8.93 14.29 -50.40
C LEU A 237 8.58 14.96 -51.75
N ARG A 238 7.91 16.12 -51.68
CA ARG A 238 7.59 16.93 -52.85
C ARG A 238 8.77 17.79 -53.33
N SER A 239 9.63 18.24 -52.40
CA SER A 239 10.79 19.10 -52.67
C SER A 239 11.87 18.44 -53.52
N ASN A 240 12.73 19.23 -54.16
CA ASN A 240 13.89 18.77 -54.92
C ASN A 240 14.96 18.11 -54.03
N SER A 241 15.03 18.45 -52.74
CA SER A 241 16.00 17.86 -51.80
C SER A 241 15.82 16.36 -51.60
N VAL A 242 14.63 15.81 -51.86
CA VAL A 242 14.38 14.37 -51.78
C VAL A 242 15.28 13.56 -52.72
N TYR A 243 15.71 14.17 -53.84
CA TYR A 243 16.54 13.48 -54.84
C TYR A 243 17.96 13.23 -54.35
N GLU A 244 18.41 13.89 -53.27
CA GLU A 244 19.70 13.59 -52.60
C GLU A 244 19.70 12.21 -51.95
N LEU A 245 18.51 11.66 -51.62
CA LEU A 245 18.38 10.32 -51.05
C LEU A 245 18.60 9.19 -52.08
N ASN A 246 18.73 9.52 -53.37
CA ASN A 246 18.93 8.56 -54.47
C ASN A 246 17.90 7.41 -54.49
N LEU A 247 16.67 7.67 -54.06
CA LEU A 247 15.57 6.71 -54.12
C LEU A 247 15.11 6.50 -55.58
N ASP A 248 14.59 5.31 -55.88
CA ASP A 248 13.90 5.09 -57.15
C ASP A 248 12.68 6.04 -57.24
N PRO A 249 12.48 6.79 -58.35
CA PRO A 249 11.40 7.76 -58.47
C PRO A 249 9.99 7.18 -58.25
N LEU A 250 9.76 5.90 -58.62
CA LEU A 250 8.49 5.25 -58.37
C LEU A 250 8.27 4.99 -56.88
N LEU A 251 9.32 4.57 -56.15
CA LEU A 251 9.25 4.41 -54.70
C LEU A 251 9.00 5.74 -54.00
N GLN A 252 9.68 6.81 -54.41
CA GLN A 252 9.46 8.15 -53.87
C GLN A 252 8.00 8.61 -54.06
N MET A 253 7.45 8.46 -55.27
CA MET A 253 6.06 8.80 -55.56
C MET A 253 5.07 7.98 -54.72
N LYS A 254 5.34 6.68 -54.52
CA LYS A 254 4.52 5.82 -53.64
C LYS A 254 4.52 6.32 -52.20
N LEU A 255 5.68 6.69 -51.66
CA LEU A 255 5.79 7.29 -50.33
C LEU A 255 5.04 8.62 -50.24
N GLU A 256 5.15 9.48 -51.26
CA GLU A 256 4.43 10.75 -51.33
C GLU A 256 2.92 10.53 -51.22
N TYR A 257 2.37 9.57 -51.96
CA TYR A 257 0.93 9.27 -51.96
C TYR A 257 0.45 8.64 -50.65
N MET A 258 1.22 7.71 -50.09
CA MET A 258 0.91 7.11 -48.79
C MET A 258 0.82 8.16 -47.68
N VAL A 259 1.70 9.15 -47.70
CA VAL A 259 1.69 10.24 -46.72
C VAL A 259 0.51 11.19 -46.98
N VAL A 260 0.34 11.68 -48.21
CA VAL A 260 -0.67 12.70 -48.51
C VAL A 260 -2.11 12.21 -48.27
N PHE A 261 -2.38 10.92 -48.50
CA PHE A 261 -3.71 10.34 -48.29
C PHE A 261 -4.18 10.49 -46.84
N ASN A 262 -3.26 10.42 -45.87
CA ASN A 262 -3.57 10.49 -44.45
C ASN A 262 -3.62 11.92 -43.89
N VAL A 263 -3.08 12.93 -44.61
CA VAL A 263 -3.06 14.34 -44.16
C VAL A 263 -4.47 14.85 -43.85
N THR A 264 -5.40 14.71 -44.79
CA THR A 264 -6.79 15.17 -44.61
C THR A 264 -7.49 14.38 -43.50
N ALA A 265 -7.17 13.09 -43.32
CA ALA A 265 -7.75 12.28 -42.26
C ALA A 265 -7.31 12.75 -40.86
N PHE A 266 -6.02 12.98 -40.65
CA PHE A 266 -5.52 13.50 -39.38
C PHE A 266 -6.07 14.90 -39.07
N PHE A 267 -6.25 15.74 -40.10
CA PHE A 267 -6.86 17.06 -39.93
C PHE A 267 -8.33 16.99 -39.44
N LEU A 268 -9.16 16.11 -40.02
CA LEU A 268 -10.54 15.92 -39.57
C LEU A 268 -10.62 15.37 -38.14
N LEU A 269 -9.79 14.38 -37.82
CA LEU A 269 -9.70 13.81 -36.47
C LEU A 269 -9.29 14.87 -35.45
N PHE A 270 -8.37 15.76 -35.82
CA PHE A 270 -7.98 16.91 -35.03
C PHE A 270 -9.18 17.85 -34.79
N LEU A 271 -9.89 18.29 -35.84
CA LEU A 271 -11.00 19.23 -35.69
C LEU A 271 -12.13 18.67 -34.81
N ASP A 272 -12.51 17.41 -35.02
CA ASP A 272 -13.52 16.72 -34.22
C ASP A 272 -13.11 16.66 -32.74
N ASN A 273 -11.87 16.25 -32.46
CA ASN A 273 -11.41 16.14 -31.08
C ASN A 273 -11.21 17.51 -30.41
N PHE A 274 -10.73 18.51 -31.16
CA PHE A 274 -10.47 19.86 -30.66
C PHE A 274 -11.77 20.58 -30.27
N PHE A 275 -12.84 20.46 -31.07
CA PHE A 275 -14.10 21.17 -30.79
C PHE A 275 -15.13 20.35 -30.01
N ASP A 276 -15.26 19.05 -30.29
CA ASP A 276 -16.32 18.20 -29.73
C ASP A 276 -15.79 17.14 -28.75
N SER A 277 -14.47 17.05 -28.54
CA SER A 277 -13.81 16.03 -27.69
C SER A 277 -14.16 14.58 -28.05
N LYS A 278 -14.77 14.36 -29.22
CA LYS A 278 -15.28 13.08 -29.71
C LYS A 278 -15.06 13.00 -31.21
N ILE A 279 -14.81 11.80 -31.73
CA ILE A 279 -14.57 11.58 -33.15
C ILE A 279 -15.89 11.18 -33.84
N SER A 280 -16.30 11.94 -34.84
CA SER A 280 -17.50 11.65 -35.62
C SER A 280 -17.38 10.33 -36.39
N SER A 281 -18.52 9.74 -36.74
CA SER A 281 -18.52 8.54 -37.60
C SER A 281 -18.03 8.86 -39.02
N ILE A 282 -18.22 10.10 -39.47
CA ILE A 282 -17.79 10.59 -40.80
C ILE A 282 -16.27 10.68 -40.88
N SER A 283 -15.61 11.27 -39.87
CA SER A 283 -14.14 11.33 -39.81
C SER A 283 -13.50 9.95 -39.66
N ARG A 284 -14.13 9.04 -38.90
CA ARG A 284 -13.70 7.63 -38.81
C ARG A 284 -13.81 6.90 -40.14
N PHE A 285 -14.91 7.10 -40.87
CA PHE A 285 -15.09 6.53 -42.20
C PHE A 285 -14.00 7.04 -43.16
N TYR A 286 -13.72 8.35 -43.15
CA TYR A 286 -12.68 8.91 -44.00
C TYR A 286 -11.27 8.43 -43.64
N GLN A 287 -10.97 8.25 -42.35
CA GLN A 287 -9.72 7.64 -41.91
C GLN A 287 -9.56 6.23 -42.46
N PHE A 288 -10.61 5.39 -42.37
CA PHE A 288 -10.60 4.04 -42.92
C PHE A 288 -10.41 4.07 -44.44
N PHE A 289 -11.11 4.96 -45.14
CA PHE A 289 -10.97 5.16 -46.58
C PHE A 289 -9.54 5.57 -46.98
N ALA A 290 -8.93 6.53 -46.28
CA ALA A 290 -7.57 6.97 -46.52
C ALA A 290 -6.54 5.86 -46.28
N LEU A 291 -6.71 5.08 -45.21
CA LEU A 291 -5.85 3.92 -44.92
C LEU A 291 -6.02 2.81 -45.96
N ALA A 292 -7.24 2.56 -46.42
CA ALA A 292 -7.49 1.61 -47.50
C ALA A 292 -6.76 2.01 -48.78
N LEU A 293 -6.88 3.28 -49.22
CA LEU A 293 -6.11 3.79 -50.35
C LEU A 293 -4.60 3.67 -50.14
N THR A 294 -4.11 4.01 -48.95
CA THR A 294 -2.69 3.90 -48.57
C THR A 294 -2.18 2.46 -48.71
N SER A 295 -2.97 1.48 -48.29
CA SER A 295 -2.60 0.06 -48.33
C SER A 295 -2.51 -0.52 -49.76
N LEU A 296 -3.19 0.08 -50.73
CA LEU A 296 -3.19 -0.35 -52.13
C LEU A 296 -1.96 0.16 -52.90
N ILE A 297 -1.30 1.24 -52.44
CA ILE A 297 -0.19 1.89 -53.15
C ILE A 297 1.06 0.99 -53.33
N PRO A 298 1.56 0.25 -52.31
CA PRO A 298 2.77 -0.56 -52.46
C PRO A 298 2.71 -1.56 -53.63
N PHE A 299 1.53 -2.16 -53.86
CA PHE A 299 1.30 -3.22 -54.84
C PHE A 299 0.86 -2.71 -56.22
N SER A 300 0.68 -1.40 -56.38
CA SER A 300 0.12 -0.79 -57.59
C SER A 300 1.21 -0.42 -58.61
N SER A 301 0.86 -0.48 -59.91
CA SER A 301 1.64 0.15 -60.99
C SER A 301 1.52 1.67 -60.94
N ARG A 302 2.38 2.40 -61.66
CA ARG A 302 2.34 3.87 -61.70
C ARG A 302 0.98 4.40 -62.16
N ALA A 303 0.41 3.83 -63.22
CA ALA A 303 -0.90 4.20 -63.73
C ALA A 303 -2.02 4.03 -62.68
N ILE A 304 -2.00 2.91 -61.95
CA ILE A 304 -2.97 2.65 -60.87
C ILE A 304 -2.75 3.65 -59.71
N CYS A 305 -1.50 3.98 -59.37
CA CYS A 305 -1.20 4.97 -58.33
C CYS A 305 -1.78 6.36 -58.68
N VAL A 306 -1.65 6.79 -59.93
CA VAL A 306 -2.23 8.07 -60.41
C VAL A 306 -3.76 8.04 -60.36
N TYR A 307 -4.38 6.91 -60.70
CA TYR A 307 -5.84 6.75 -60.58
C TYR A 307 -6.31 6.81 -59.12
N LEU A 308 -5.62 6.13 -58.20
CA LEU A 308 -5.90 6.20 -56.76
C LEU A 308 -5.72 7.62 -56.21
N LEU A 309 -4.71 8.36 -56.69
CA LEU A 309 -4.54 9.79 -56.36
C LEU A 309 -5.76 10.61 -56.78
N GLN A 310 -6.29 10.40 -57.99
CA GLN A 310 -7.48 11.13 -58.45
C GLN A 310 -8.71 10.84 -57.58
N ILE A 311 -8.95 9.57 -57.21
CA ILE A 311 -10.03 9.20 -56.28
C ILE A 311 -9.86 9.97 -54.95
N TRP A 312 -8.64 10.01 -54.41
CA TRP A 312 -8.36 10.77 -53.21
C TRP A 312 -8.61 12.28 -53.42
N GLN A 313 -8.12 12.89 -54.50
CA GLN A 313 -8.30 14.31 -54.80
C GLN A 313 -9.79 14.71 -54.83
N PHE A 314 -10.65 13.91 -55.48
CA PHE A 314 -12.09 14.15 -55.46
C PHE A 314 -12.70 14.02 -54.07
N SER A 315 -12.25 13.05 -53.27
CA SER A 315 -12.72 12.88 -51.89
C SER A 315 -12.40 14.11 -51.04
N VAL A 316 -11.23 14.75 -51.23
CA VAL A 316 -10.81 15.91 -50.43
C VAL A 316 -11.79 17.07 -50.55
N PHE A 317 -12.44 17.31 -51.70
CA PHE A 317 -13.46 18.36 -51.82
C PHE A 317 -14.68 18.10 -50.93
N VAL A 318 -15.16 16.85 -50.87
CA VAL A 318 -16.29 16.47 -50.02
C VAL A 318 -15.96 16.70 -48.55
N PHE A 319 -14.75 16.29 -48.14
CA PHE A 319 -14.31 16.40 -46.75
C PHE A 319 -13.82 17.80 -46.37
N ALA A 320 -13.42 18.63 -47.35
CA ALA A 320 -13.21 20.05 -47.17
C ALA A 320 -14.53 20.75 -46.79
N ALA A 321 -15.63 20.46 -47.49
CA ALA A 321 -16.95 20.96 -47.13
C ALA A 321 -17.39 20.48 -45.73
N TYR A 322 -17.10 19.22 -45.38
CA TYR A 322 -17.36 18.70 -44.03
C TYR A 322 -16.53 19.39 -42.95
N SER A 323 -15.23 19.67 -43.20
CA SER A 323 -14.39 20.42 -42.28
C SER A 323 -14.91 21.84 -42.03
N LEU A 324 -15.43 22.49 -43.08
CA LEU A 324 -16.10 23.79 -42.98
C LEU A 324 -17.38 23.69 -42.14
N PHE A 325 -18.17 22.62 -42.30
CA PHE A 325 -19.35 22.36 -41.46
C PHE A 325 -18.99 22.22 -39.97
N ILE A 326 -17.94 21.45 -39.63
CA ILE A 326 -17.46 21.33 -38.24
C ILE A 326 -17.10 22.71 -37.68
N MET A 327 -16.37 23.50 -38.47
CA MET A 327 -15.95 24.85 -38.07
C MET A 327 -17.15 25.79 -37.85
N LEU A 328 -18.10 25.84 -38.79
CA LEU A 328 -19.29 26.69 -38.67
C LEU A 328 -20.17 26.29 -37.48
N ARG A 329 -20.31 24.98 -37.21
CA ARG A 329 -21.00 24.46 -36.03
C ARG A 329 -20.32 24.90 -34.73
N ALA A 330 -18.98 24.90 -34.70
CA ALA A 330 -18.22 25.38 -33.54
C ALA A 330 -18.40 26.88 -33.31
N LEU A 331 -18.42 27.70 -34.38
CA LEU A 331 -18.72 29.13 -34.29
C LEU A 331 -20.15 29.39 -33.77
N TYR A 332 -21.14 28.65 -34.26
CA TYR A 332 -22.54 28.79 -33.81
C TYR A 332 -22.70 28.52 -32.31
N ARG A 333 -21.92 27.59 -31.76
CA ARG A 333 -21.88 27.29 -30.31
C ARG A 333 -21.16 28.35 -29.47
N LYS A 334 -20.71 29.45 -30.07
CA LYS A 334 -19.96 30.54 -29.43
C LYS A 334 -18.71 30.06 -28.68
N ASN A 335 -18.04 29.03 -29.17
CA ASN A 335 -16.76 28.62 -28.61
C ASN A 335 -15.72 29.72 -28.90
N GLN A 336 -15.17 30.35 -27.86
CA GLN A 336 -14.20 31.45 -28.01
C GLN A 336 -12.96 31.04 -28.82
N ASP A 337 -12.57 29.77 -28.76
CA ASP A 337 -11.42 29.25 -29.49
C ASP A 337 -11.72 29.09 -31.00
N SER A 338 -12.97 28.81 -31.35
CA SER A 338 -13.39 28.67 -32.75
C SER A 338 -13.34 30.00 -33.52
N VAL A 339 -13.68 31.11 -32.86
CA VAL A 339 -13.61 32.46 -33.45
C VAL A 339 -12.17 32.84 -33.77
N ARG A 340 -11.24 32.49 -32.88
CA ARG A 340 -9.80 32.78 -33.05
C ARG A 340 -9.18 31.91 -34.15
N LEU A 341 -9.59 30.65 -34.24
CA LEU A 341 -9.06 29.70 -35.23
C LEU A 341 -9.62 29.91 -36.63
N PHE A 342 -10.80 30.52 -36.77
CA PHE A 342 -11.55 30.62 -38.02
C PHE A 342 -10.75 31.25 -39.16
N ALA A 343 -10.08 32.38 -38.91
CA ALA A 343 -9.34 33.10 -39.95
C ALA A 343 -8.21 32.24 -40.54
N GLY A 344 -7.39 31.62 -39.67
CA GLY A 344 -6.32 30.70 -40.11
C GLY A 344 -6.86 29.47 -40.82
N PHE A 345 -8.00 28.94 -40.37
CA PHE A 345 -8.66 27.80 -41.01
C PHE A 345 -9.13 28.12 -42.43
N ILE A 346 -9.78 29.26 -42.65
CA ILE A 346 -10.24 29.67 -43.99
C ILE A 346 -9.06 29.88 -44.93
N ILE A 347 -7.97 30.52 -44.45
CA ILE A 347 -6.76 30.71 -45.25
C ILE A 347 -6.15 29.36 -45.64
N LEU A 348 -6.06 28.40 -44.69
CA LEU A 348 -5.61 27.04 -44.96
C LEU A 348 -6.51 26.33 -45.98
N LEU A 349 -7.82 26.39 -45.79
CA LEU A 349 -8.80 25.72 -46.65
C LEU A 349 -8.75 26.26 -48.08
N VAL A 350 -8.72 27.59 -48.25
CA VAL A 350 -8.61 28.24 -49.57
C VAL A 350 -7.28 27.86 -50.22
N SER A 351 -6.16 27.94 -49.49
CA SER A 351 -4.84 27.58 -50.01
C SER A 351 -4.79 26.12 -50.46
N ALA A 352 -5.34 25.20 -49.66
CA ALA A 352 -5.42 23.78 -49.98
C ALA A 352 -6.27 23.50 -51.23
N ILE A 353 -7.45 24.13 -51.33
CA ILE A 353 -8.35 23.97 -52.47
C ILE A 353 -7.71 24.54 -53.73
N THR A 354 -7.08 25.72 -53.66
CA THR A 354 -6.40 26.33 -54.82
C THR A 354 -5.28 25.44 -55.34
N ASP A 355 -4.40 24.94 -54.48
CA ASP A 355 -3.32 24.02 -54.89
C ASP A 355 -3.86 22.68 -55.43
N LEU A 356 -4.96 22.17 -54.87
CA LEU A 356 -5.61 20.94 -55.32
C LEU A 356 -6.20 21.10 -56.72
N VAL A 357 -7.00 22.16 -56.94
CA VAL A 357 -7.58 22.48 -58.26
C VAL A 357 -6.48 22.69 -59.30
N GLY A 358 -5.41 23.40 -58.92
CA GLY A 358 -4.24 23.59 -59.78
C GLY A 358 -3.51 22.28 -60.11
N SER A 359 -3.37 21.37 -59.14
CA SER A 359 -2.74 20.05 -59.35
C SER A 359 -3.55 19.14 -60.27
N MET A 360 -4.88 19.29 -60.29
CA MET A 360 -5.78 18.53 -61.17
C MET A 360 -5.96 19.17 -62.54
N GLN A 361 -5.42 20.37 -62.78
CA GLN A 361 -5.57 21.14 -64.00
C GLN A 361 -7.05 21.36 -64.41
N LEU A 362 -7.97 21.45 -63.43
CA LEU A 362 -9.41 21.64 -63.69
C LEU A 362 -9.74 23.01 -64.29
N VAL A 363 -8.93 24.03 -63.98
CA VAL A 363 -9.09 25.40 -64.47
C VAL A 363 -7.86 25.75 -65.32
N PRO A 364 -8.04 26.17 -66.58
CA PRO A 364 -6.94 26.65 -67.41
C PRO A 364 -6.18 27.77 -66.71
N TYR A 365 -4.84 27.75 -66.77
CA TYR A 365 -3.93 28.75 -66.19
C TYR A 365 -3.80 28.75 -64.67
N LEU A 366 -4.54 27.91 -63.93
CA LEU A 366 -4.33 27.73 -62.50
C LEU A 366 -3.37 26.56 -62.27
N GLU A 367 -2.18 26.86 -61.75
CA GLU A 367 -1.18 25.84 -61.40
C GLU A 367 -1.14 25.59 -59.89
N ASN A 368 -0.36 24.59 -59.46
CA ASN A 368 -0.05 24.39 -58.06
C ASN A 368 1.04 25.39 -57.63
N TYR A 369 0.65 26.44 -56.92
CA TYR A 369 1.59 27.48 -56.45
C TYR A 369 2.24 27.12 -55.09
N GLY A 370 1.89 25.98 -54.51
CA GLY A 370 2.36 25.56 -53.19
C GLY A 370 1.92 26.51 -52.07
N LEU A 371 0.71 27.07 -52.16
CA LEU A 371 0.12 27.95 -51.14
C LEU A 371 -0.19 27.22 -49.83
N LEU A 372 -0.44 25.91 -49.87
CA LEU A 372 -0.77 25.09 -48.71
C LEU A 372 0.25 25.25 -47.58
N LYS A 373 1.55 25.34 -47.90
CA LYS A 373 2.59 25.54 -46.89
C LYS A 373 2.42 26.87 -46.17
N TYR A 374 2.05 27.96 -46.84
CA TYR A 374 1.82 29.25 -46.19
C TYR A 374 0.45 29.31 -45.48
N GLY A 375 -0.56 28.64 -46.03
CA GLY A 375 -1.86 28.48 -45.39
C GLY A 375 -1.76 27.74 -44.06
N PHE A 376 -0.95 26.69 -44.01
CA PHE A 376 -0.70 25.93 -42.78
C PHE A 376 0.07 26.75 -41.74
N PHE A 377 1.07 27.53 -42.14
CA PHE A 377 1.77 28.47 -41.25
C PHE A 377 0.79 29.40 -40.52
N THR A 378 -0.16 29.96 -41.28
CA THR A 378 -1.15 30.89 -40.72
C THR A 378 -2.11 30.19 -39.75
N PHE A 379 -2.52 28.97 -40.07
CA PHE A 379 -3.32 28.13 -39.18
C PHE A 379 -2.58 27.77 -37.89
N GLU A 380 -1.30 27.44 -37.99
CA GLU A 380 -0.45 27.12 -36.86
C GLU A 380 -0.29 28.30 -35.89
N LEU A 381 -0.08 29.52 -36.40
CA LEU A 381 -0.07 30.73 -35.56
C LEU A 381 -1.39 30.91 -34.78
N GLY A 382 -2.53 30.56 -35.39
CA GLY A 382 -3.83 30.55 -34.73
C GLY A 382 -3.88 29.57 -33.55
N ILE A 383 -3.34 28.35 -33.73
CA ILE A 383 -3.26 27.33 -32.67
C ILE A 383 -2.32 27.77 -31.54
N VAL A 384 -1.14 28.30 -31.88
CA VAL A 384 -0.18 28.81 -30.89
C VAL A 384 -0.81 29.90 -30.03
N PHE A 385 -1.54 30.84 -30.65
CA PHE A 385 -2.23 31.90 -29.92
C PHE A 385 -3.36 31.39 -29.01
N ILE A 386 -4.11 30.37 -29.44
CA ILE A 386 -5.14 29.75 -28.60
C ILE A 386 -4.51 29.05 -27.39
N LEU A 387 -3.44 28.28 -27.62
CA LEU A 387 -2.76 27.56 -26.54
C LEU A 387 -2.17 28.52 -25.51
N ALA A 388 -1.57 29.63 -25.96
CA ALA A 388 -1.05 30.67 -25.07
C ALA A 388 -2.17 31.28 -24.20
N ASN A 389 -3.32 31.60 -24.78
CA ASN A 389 -4.46 32.13 -24.02
C ASN A 389 -5.05 31.11 -23.04
N ARG A 390 -5.13 29.83 -23.45
CA ARG A 390 -5.60 28.75 -22.57
C ARG A 390 -4.65 28.56 -21.39
N PHE A 391 -3.34 28.65 -21.63
CA PHE A 391 -2.34 28.61 -20.56
C PHE A 391 -2.52 29.78 -19.58
N LEU A 392 -2.68 31.02 -20.09
CA LEU A 392 -2.91 32.19 -19.23
C LEU A 392 -4.18 32.07 -18.39
N ARG A 393 -5.29 31.58 -18.97
CA ARG A 393 -6.54 31.36 -18.22
C ARG A 393 -6.35 30.34 -17.10
N VAL A 394 -5.74 29.19 -17.41
CA VAL A 394 -5.48 28.15 -16.41
C VAL A 394 -4.53 28.66 -15.33
N HIS A 395 -3.54 29.47 -15.68
CA HIS A 395 -2.62 30.06 -14.70
C HIS A 395 -3.35 31.01 -13.74
N ASN A 396 -4.22 31.88 -14.26
CA ASN A 396 -5.03 32.79 -13.45
C ASN A 396 -6.03 32.03 -12.57
N GLU A 397 -6.68 30.98 -13.08
CA GLU A 397 -7.56 30.10 -12.30
C GLU A 397 -6.79 29.41 -11.16
N VAL A 398 -5.55 28.96 -11.41
CA VAL A 398 -4.67 28.40 -10.38
C VAL A 398 -4.29 29.44 -9.33
N GLU A 399 -4.01 30.67 -9.73
CA GLU A 399 -3.70 31.76 -8.80
C GLU A 399 -4.91 32.12 -7.92
N GLU A 400 -6.11 32.18 -8.51
CA GLU A 400 -7.37 32.40 -7.77
C GLU A 400 -7.69 31.23 -6.81
N LEU A 401 -7.49 29.99 -7.26
CA LEU A 401 -7.61 28.79 -6.41
C LEU A 401 -6.61 28.81 -5.25
N ASN A 402 -5.39 29.27 -5.46
CA ASN A 402 -4.39 29.41 -4.39
C ASN A 402 -4.83 30.46 -3.36
N LEU A 403 -5.40 31.59 -3.79
CA LEU A 403 -5.97 32.59 -2.87
C LEU A 403 -7.17 32.05 -2.07
N ASP A 404 -8.05 31.27 -2.70
CA ASP A 404 -9.16 30.60 -2.00
C ASP A 404 -8.66 29.53 -1.01
N LEU A 405 -7.60 28.78 -1.39
CA LEU A 405 -6.96 27.80 -0.53
C LEU A 405 -6.40 28.47 0.73
N ASP A 406 -5.72 29.61 0.58
CA ASP A 406 -5.17 30.37 1.70
C ASP A 406 -6.26 30.81 2.70
N ARG A 407 -7.43 31.22 2.17
CA ARG A 407 -8.61 31.52 3.00
C ARG A 407 -9.11 30.27 3.73
N LYS A 408 -9.26 29.14 3.04
CA LYS A 408 -9.67 27.86 3.64
C LYS A 408 -8.69 27.35 4.68
N VAL A 409 -7.38 27.56 4.47
CA VAL A 409 -6.34 27.24 5.45
C VAL A 409 -6.59 28.06 6.72
N LYS A 410 -6.79 29.38 6.62
CA LYS A 410 -7.10 30.21 7.80
C LYS A 410 -8.37 29.76 8.54
N GLU A 411 -9.44 29.45 7.84
CA GLU A 411 -10.68 28.94 8.45
C GLU A 411 -10.46 27.59 9.15
N ARG A 412 -9.74 26.66 8.50
CA ARG A 412 -9.42 25.35 9.08
C ARG A 412 -8.47 25.46 10.27
N THR A 413 -7.50 26.37 10.23
CA THR A 413 -6.62 26.65 11.36
C THR A 413 -7.41 27.19 12.55
N GLY A 414 -8.37 28.10 12.34
CA GLY A 414 -9.26 28.57 13.40
C GLY A 414 -10.12 27.45 14.00
N GLN A 415 -10.75 26.62 13.16
CA GLN A 415 -11.50 25.44 13.63
C GLN A 415 -10.63 24.47 14.43
N LEU A 416 -9.37 24.31 14.03
CA LEU A 416 -8.42 23.45 14.72
C LEU A 416 -8.04 24.02 16.08
N GLU A 417 -7.81 25.32 16.19
CA GLU A 417 -7.56 26.01 17.46
C GLU A 417 -8.75 25.85 18.43
N ASP A 418 -9.98 26.04 17.94
CA ASP A 418 -11.19 25.82 18.75
C ASP A 418 -11.31 24.37 19.23
N THR A 419 -11.03 23.40 18.34
CA THR A 419 -11.07 21.97 18.67
C THR A 419 -9.99 21.61 19.69
N LEU A 420 -8.79 22.18 19.56
CA LEU A 420 -7.69 21.99 20.50
C LEU A 420 -8.04 22.54 21.89
N SER A 421 -8.69 23.71 21.95
CA SER A 421 -9.16 24.28 23.21
C SER A 421 -10.18 23.36 23.89
N GLN A 422 -11.15 22.83 23.12
CA GLN A 422 -12.14 21.88 23.66
C GLN A 422 -11.50 20.59 24.18
N ILE A 423 -10.53 20.02 23.44
CA ILE A 423 -9.79 18.84 23.88
C ILE A 423 -9.01 19.13 25.16
N GLN A 424 -8.42 20.32 25.27
CA GLN A 424 -7.67 20.72 26.46
C GLN A 424 -8.58 20.87 27.68
N GLU A 425 -9.77 21.45 27.54
CA GLU A 425 -10.77 21.53 28.61
C GLU A 425 -11.25 20.15 29.05
N LEU A 426 -11.60 19.26 28.10
CA LEU A 426 -12.01 17.88 28.39
C LEU A 426 -10.91 17.09 29.10
N LYS A 427 -9.65 17.29 28.70
CA LYS A 427 -8.50 16.68 29.36
C LYS A 427 -8.37 17.15 30.81
N ILE A 428 -8.50 18.45 31.07
CA ILE A 428 -8.45 18.99 32.44
C ILE A 428 -9.55 18.38 33.31
N GLN A 429 -10.76 18.22 32.76
CA GLN A 429 -11.87 17.57 33.46
C GLN A 429 -11.56 16.11 33.77
N GLN A 430 -11.10 15.35 32.78
CA GLN A 430 -10.72 13.94 32.93
C GLN A 430 -9.58 13.75 33.95
N ASP A 431 -8.53 14.58 33.91
CA ASP A 431 -7.43 14.51 34.87
C ASP A 431 -7.92 14.87 36.30
N GLY A 432 -8.96 15.69 36.41
CA GLY A 432 -9.68 15.93 37.67
C GLY A 432 -10.39 14.69 38.21
N ASP A 433 -11.08 13.94 37.37
CA ASP A 433 -11.75 12.69 37.75
C ASP A 433 -10.75 11.59 38.14
N TYR A 434 -9.62 11.51 37.43
CA TYR A 434 -8.50 10.62 37.80
C TYR A 434 -7.91 11.01 39.15
N PHE A 435 -7.74 12.31 39.41
CA PHE A 435 -7.25 12.79 40.70
C PHE A 435 -8.15 12.34 41.84
N LEU A 436 -9.47 12.55 41.72
CA LEU A 436 -10.44 12.14 42.74
C LEU A 436 -10.42 10.63 42.98
N THR A 437 -10.33 9.82 41.93
CA THR A 437 -10.27 8.35 42.05
C THR A 437 -8.97 7.90 42.73
N SER A 438 -7.83 8.51 42.39
CA SER A 438 -6.53 8.21 43.04
C SER A 438 -6.56 8.47 44.56
N LEU A 439 -7.28 9.52 45.01
CA LEU A 439 -7.45 9.81 46.43
C LEU A 439 -8.25 8.74 47.18
N LEU A 440 -9.09 7.98 46.49
CA LEU A 440 -9.86 6.86 47.06
C LEU A 440 -9.04 5.56 47.09
N LEU A 441 -8.15 5.36 46.10
CA LEU A 441 -7.30 4.16 46.01
C LEU A 441 -6.09 4.21 46.95
N ASP A 442 -5.42 5.36 47.09
CA ASP A 442 -4.21 5.49 47.91
C ASP A 442 -4.37 4.96 49.35
N PRO A 443 -5.47 5.22 50.08
CA PRO A 443 -5.66 4.71 51.43
C PRO A 443 -5.95 3.21 51.51
N LEU A 444 -6.32 2.58 50.40
CA LEU A 444 -6.57 1.14 50.32
C LEU A 444 -5.28 0.37 50.08
N ASN A 445 -4.32 0.95 49.35
CA ASN A 445 -2.98 0.40 49.15
C ASN A 445 -2.17 0.42 50.45
N ARG A 446 -2.24 -0.67 51.22
CA ARG A 446 -1.55 -0.81 52.53
C ARG A 446 -0.77 -2.11 52.56
N TYR A 447 0.55 -2.00 52.40
CA TYR A 447 1.42 -3.18 52.27
C TYR A 447 2.69 -3.08 53.13
N LYS A 448 2.73 -2.15 54.09
CA LYS A 448 3.86 -2.03 55.03
C LYS A 448 3.44 -2.54 56.40
N ILE A 449 3.89 -3.75 56.71
CA ILE A 449 3.73 -4.38 58.01
C ILE A 449 5.09 -4.93 58.44
N GLN A 450 5.49 -4.61 59.66
CA GLN A 450 6.71 -5.13 60.24
C GLN A 450 6.40 -5.55 61.68
N ASN A 451 6.62 -6.82 61.97
CA ASN A 451 6.57 -7.36 63.32
C ASN A 451 7.79 -8.28 63.55
N GLU A 452 7.90 -8.89 64.73
CA GLU A 452 9.03 -9.76 65.10
C GLU A 452 9.10 -11.05 64.26
N THR A 453 8.01 -11.44 63.61
CA THR A 453 7.86 -12.73 62.91
C THR A 453 7.90 -12.62 61.38
N ILE A 454 7.46 -11.51 60.81
CA ILE A 454 7.34 -11.31 59.37
C ILE A 454 7.55 -9.83 59.00
N LEU A 455 8.20 -9.61 57.86
CA LEU A 455 8.37 -8.32 57.22
C LEU A 455 7.63 -8.32 55.89
N VAL A 456 6.79 -7.31 55.68
CA VAL A 456 6.00 -7.11 54.46
C VAL A 456 6.42 -5.80 53.81
N GLU A 457 6.91 -5.91 52.59
CA GLU A 457 7.29 -4.79 51.74
C GLU A 457 6.46 -4.84 50.46
N GLY A 458 6.12 -3.69 49.90
CA GLY A 458 5.40 -3.63 48.65
C GLY A 458 5.86 -2.47 47.78
N PHE A 459 5.70 -2.66 46.48
CA PHE A 459 5.93 -1.66 45.46
C PHE A 459 4.74 -1.67 44.52
N SER A 460 4.21 -0.50 44.19
CA SER A 460 3.16 -0.36 43.17
C SER A 460 3.49 0.85 42.31
N ARG A 461 3.34 0.69 41.00
CA ARG A 461 3.47 1.75 40.00
C ARG A 461 2.42 1.55 38.94
N GLN A 462 1.59 2.55 38.73
CA GLN A 462 0.53 2.48 37.73
C GLN A 462 1.03 3.12 36.42
N LYS A 463 0.69 2.53 35.28
CA LYS A 463 1.06 2.98 33.95
C LYS A 463 0.53 4.38 33.66
N LYS A 464 -0.72 4.67 34.04
CA LYS A 464 -1.34 5.98 33.77
C LYS A 464 -0.88 6.99 34.81
N HIS A 465 0.04 7.85 34.37
CA HIS A 465 0.46 9.03 35.11
C HIS A 465 -0.31 10.24 34.57
N PHE A 466 -0.70 11.15 35.47
CA PHE A 466 -1.36 12.40 35.11
C PHE A 466 -0.94 13.50 36.07
N GLU A 467 -1.05 14.74 35.59
CA GLU A 467 -0.76 15.93 36.37
C GLU A 467 -2.03 16.76 36.47
N PHE A 468 -2.51 16.95 37.69
CA PHE A 468 -3.67 17.78 37.97
C PHE A 468 -3.25 18.92 38.90
N LYS A 469 -3.20 20.14 38.34
CA LYS A 469 -2.68 21.34 38.99
C LYS A 469 -1.21 21.15 39.42
N GLN A 470 -0.96 21.02 40.72
CA GLN A 470 0.37 20.82 41.30
C GLN A 470 0.65 19.35 41.67
N TRP A 471 -0.34 18.47 41.53
CA TRP A 471 -0.26 17.08 41.97
C TRP A 471 0.11 16.19 40.80
N LYS A 472 1.15 15.40 40.99
CA LYS A 472 1.52 14.30 40.10
C LYS A 472 1.06 13.00 40.75
N LYS A 473 0.14 12.31 40.09
CA LYS A 473 -0.53 11.12 40.62
C LYS A 473 -0.56 10.03 39.55
N GLU A 474 -0.85 8.83 40.02
CA GLU A 474 -0.93 7.60 39.23
C GLU A 474 -2.29 6.96 39.47
N ILE A 475 -2.83 6.26 38.47
CA ILE A 475 -4.11 5.54 38.56
C ILE A 475 -4.04 4.26 37.73
N GLY A 476 -4.53 3.14 38.25
CA GLY A 476 -4.53 1.87 37.54
C GLY A 476 -5.17 0.74 38.34
N GLY A 477 -5.06 -0.48 37.82
CA GLY A 477 -5.77 -1.68 38.28
C GLY A 477 -5.08 -2.46 39.38
N ASP A 478 -3.82 -2.15 39.69
CA ASP A 478 -3.03 -2.89 40.65
C ASP A 478 -3.25 -2.42 42.08
N ILE A 479 -3.50 -3.36 42.99
CA ILE A 479 -3.70 -3.08 44.41
C ILE A 479 -3.04 -4.13 45.30
N ILE A 480 -2.38 -3.66 46.36
CA ILE A 480 -1.74 -4.50 47.37
C ILE A 480 -2.30 -4.14 48.75
N ILE A 481 -2.85 -5.14 49.44
CA ILE A 481 -3.38 -4.97 50.80
C ILE A 481 -2.84 -6.09 51.68
N ALA A 482 -2.27 -5.72 52.81
CA ALA A 482 -1.84 -6.61 53.88
C ALA A 482 -2.38 -6.09 55.22
N ASP A 483 -2.83 -7.01 56.08
CA ASP A 483 -3.31 -6.69 57.43
C ASP A 483 -3.12 -7.91 58.35
N GLU A 484 -3.12 -7.68 59.66
CA GLU A 484 -3.10 -8.76 60.65
C GLU A 484 -4.53 -9.07 61.12
N VAL A 485 -4.84 -10.35 61.24
CA VAL A 485 -6.11 -10.86 61.79
C VAL A 485 -5.84 -11.97 62.80
N VAL A 486 -6.85 -12.25 63.63
CA VAL A 486 -6.82 -13.38 64.55
C VAL A 486 -7.93 -14.33 64.15
N LEU A 487 -7.59 -15.60 63.93
CA LEU A 487 -8.51 -16.69 63.58
C LEU A 487 -8.27 -17.85 64.55
N LYS A 488 -9.33 -18.36 65.20
CA LYS A 488 -9.25 -19.40 66.23
C LYS A 488 -8.12 -19.16 67.24
N ASP A 489 -8.08 -17.95 67.80
CA ASP A 489 -7.08 -17.48 68.78
C ASP A 489 -5.61 -17.45 68.29
N ARG A 490 -5.34 -17.68 67.00
CA ARG A 490 -4.00 -17.60 66.40
C ARG A 490 -3.86 -16.37 65.49
N ARG A 491 -2.67 -15.79 65.45
CA ARG A 491 -2.38 -14.58 64.66
C ARG A 491 -1.95 -14.95 63.25
N TYR A 492 -2.59 -14.32 62.27
CA TYR A 492 -2.28 -14.50 60.85
C TYR A 492 -1.97 -13.15 60.19
N LEU A 493 -0.98 -13.15 59.29
CA LEU A 493 -0.84 -12.10 58.29
C LEU A 493 -1.73 -12.46 57.10
N VAL A 494 -2.70 -11.60 56.79
CA VAL A 494 -3.46 -11.67 55.55
C VAL A 494 -2.80 -10.77 54.52
N PHE A 495 -2.76 -11.21 53.27
CA PHE A 495 -2.40 -10.37 52.15
C PHE A 495 -3.23 -10.67 50.90
N VAL A 496 -3.35 -9.66 50.04
CA VAL A 496 -3.89 -9.75 48.70
C VAL A 496 -3.02 -8.90 47.78
N ASN A 497 -2.63 -9.46 46.64
CA ASN A 497 -2.09 -8.72 45.50
C ASN A 497 -3.02 -9.01 44.32
N GLY A 498 -3.65 -7.96 43.78
CA GLY A 498 -4.62 -8.08 42.71
C GLY A 498 -4.38 -7.09 41.58
N ASP A 499 -4.71 -7.53 40.38
CA ASP A 499 -4.65 -6.77 39.13
C ASP A 499 -6.03 -6.84 38.44
N ALA A 500 -6.70 -5.69 38.41
CA ALA A 500 -8.03 -5.53 37.84
C ALA A 500 -7.99 -5.28 36.33
N MET A 501 -8.84 -6.00 35.59
CA MET A 501 -8.95 -5.92 34.14
C MET A 501 -9.21 -4.49 33.65
N GLY A 502 -8.43 -4.09 32.66
CA GLY A 502 -8.50 -2.77 32.04
C GLY A 502 -7.34 -1.89 32.50
N LYS A 503 -7.28 -0.66 31.98
CA LYS A 503 -6.20 0.29 32.30
C LYS A 503 -6.81 1.62 32.72
N SER A 504 -6.03 2.43 33.44
CA SER A 504 -6.49 3.75 33.92
C SER A 504 -7.76 3.63 34.78
N ILE A 505 -8.85 4.32 34.43
CA ILE A 505 -10.06 4.43 35.27
C ILE A 505 -10.85 3.13 35.40
N GLN A 506 -10.87 2.29 34.37
CA GLN A 506 -11.59 1.01 34.43
C GLN A 506 -10.89 0.07 35.43
N GLY A 507 -9.58 -0.14 35.25
CA GLY A 507 -8.77 -0.93 36.19
C GLY A 507 -8.87 -0.36 37.61
N ALA A 508 -8.74 0.96 37.77
CA ALA A 508 -8.90 1.64 39.06
C ALA A 508 -10.26 1.41 39.72
N GLY A 509 -11.35 1.35 38.93
CA GLY A 509 -12.66 0.98 39.43
C GLY A 509 -12.69 -0.45 39.99
N GLY A 510 -12.08 -1.41 39.29
CA GLY A 510 -11.95 -2.79 39.78
C GLY A 510 -11.09 -2.91 41.04
N ALA A 511 -9.94 -2.24 41.07
CA ALA A 511 -9.06 -2.15 42.24
C ALA A 511 -9.77 -1.55 43.46
N LEU A 512 -10.57 -0.51 43.24
CA LEU A 512 -11.36 0.14 44.29
C LEU A 512 -12.40 -0.83 44.87
N VAL A 513 -13.12 -1.56 44.01
CA VAL A 513 -14.09 -2.56 44.45
C VAL A 513 -13.42 -3.66 45.25
N LEU A 514 -12.32 -4.25 44.74
CA LEU A 514 -11.54 -5.26 45.47
C LEU A 514 -11.12 -4.72 46.85
N GLY A 515 -10.52 -3.54 46.88
CA GLY A 515 -9.99 -2.97 48.12
C GLY A 515 -11.07 -2.68 49.16
N VAL A 516 -12.22 -2.14 48.74
CA VAL A 516 -13.34 -1.86 49.65
C VAL A 516 -13.97 -3.15 50.18
N VAL A 517 -14.23 -4.13 49.31
CA VAL A 517 -14.84 -5.40 49.71
C VAL A 517 -13.91 -6.16 50.65
N PHE A 518 -12.64 -6.29 50.28
CA PHE A 518 -11.65 -6.99 51.08
C PHE A 518 -11.46 -6.35 52.45
N ARG A 519 -11.37 -5.01 52.50
CA ARG A 519 -11.28 -4.27 53.76
C ARG A 519 -12.54 -4.42 54.62
N SER A 520 -13.72 -4.46 54.00
CA SER A 520 -14.98 -4.76 54.70
C SER A 520 -14.93 -6.16 55.32
N PHE A 521 -14.42 -7.16 54.58
CA PHE A 521 -14.23 -8.53 55.06
C PHE A 521 -13.27 -8.60 56.25
N LEU A 522 -12.13 -7.92 56.16
CA LEU A 522 -11.14 -7.82 57.25
C LEU A 522 -11.75 -7.15 58.50
N SER A 523 -12.50 -6.07 58.32
CA SER A 523 -13.18 -5.36 59.42
C SER A 523 -14.19 -6.27 60.12
N ARG A 524 -14.98 -7.04 59.37
CA ARG A 524 -15.92 -8.03 59.94
C ARG A 524 -15.19 -9.17 60.65
N THR A 525 -14.04 -9.60 60.15
CA THR A 525 -13.20 -10.61 60.80
C THR A 525 -12.73 -10.15 62.18
N LYS A 526 -12.42 -8.85 62.34
CA LYS A 526 -11.98 -8.26 63.61
C LYS A 526 -13.12 -8.00 64.61
N THR A 527 -14.36 -7.87 64.14
CA THR A 527 -15.50 -7.42 64.96
C THR A 527 -16.54 -8.50 65.24
N SER A 528 -16.67 -9.51 64.36
CA SER A 528 -17.68 -10.57 64.47
C SER A 528 -17.05 -11.90 64.89
N SER A 529 -17.58 -12.48 65.97
CA SER A 529 -17.14 -13.78 66.50
C SER A 529 -17.30 -14.91 65.48
N SER A 530 -18.29 -14.83 64.59
CA SER A 530 -18.53 -15.87 63.58
C SER A 530 -17.38 -16.00 62.57
N TYR A 531 -16.73 -14.89 62.22
CA TYR A 531 -15.56 -14.93 61.31
C TYR A 531 -14.29 -15.28 62.07
N HIS A 532 -14.15 -14.77 63.30
CA HIS A 532 -13.02 -15.08 64.17
C HIS A 532 -12.89 -16.57 64.48
N SER A 533 -14.00 -17.31 64.58
CA SER A 533 -14.00 -18.75 64.84
C SER A 533 -13.66 -19.62 63.62
N LYS A 534 -13.43 -19.04 62.42
CA LYS A 534 -13.19 -19.82 61.20
C LYS A 534 -11.73 -20.25 61.07
N PRO A 535 -11.45 -21.47 60.60
CA PRO A 535 -10.10 -21.88 60.24
C PRO A 535 -9.64 -21.17 58.94
N PRO A 536 -8.32 -21.06 58.69
CA PRO A 536 -7.77 -20.27 57.59
C PRO A 536 -8.28 -20.66 56.21
N GLU A 537 -8.51 -21.95 55.95
CA GLU A 537 -8.97 -22.46 54.66
C GLU A 537 -10.41 -22.02 54.37
N LEU A 538 -11.29 -22.13 55.37
CA LEU A 538 -12.68 -21.69 55.26
C LEU A 538 -12.78 -20.17 55.16
N TRP A 539 -11.94 -19.45 55.89
CA TRP A 539 -11.85 -18.00 55.78
C TRP A 539 -11.46 -17.56 54.36
N LEU A 540 -10.44 -18.19 53.76
CA LEU A 540 -10.02 -17.93 52.38
C LEU A 540 -11.13 -18.28 51.38
N LYS A 541 -11.82 -19.41 51.56
CA LYS A 541 -12.96 -19.82 50.74
C LYS A 541 -14.06 -18.77 50.73
N GLU A 542 -14.48 -18.31 51.89
CA GLU A 542 -15.55 -17.31 51.97
C GLU A 542 -15.12 -15.95 51.44
N CYS A 543 -13.90 -15.52 51.72
CA CYS A 543 -13.37 -14.28 51.18
C CYS A 543 -13.34 -14.32 49.65
N PHE A 544 -12.88 -15.43 49.08
CA PHE A 544 -12.88 -15.65 47.63
C PHE A 544 -14.29 -15.65 47.05
N LEU A 545 -15.24 -16.36 47.67
CA LEU A 545 -16.62 -16.41 47.20
C LEU A 545 -17.33 -15.05 47.28
N GLU A 546 -17.06 -14.24 48.30
CA GLU A 546 -17.62 -12.90 48.40
C GLU A 546 -17.09 -11.99 47.29
N LEU A 547 -15.79 -12.04 47.02
CA LEU A 547 -15.19 -11.35 45.88
C LEU A 547 -15.78 -11.86 44.57
N GLN A 548 -15.88 -13.18 44.39
CA GLN A 548 -16.47 -13.82 43.22
C GLN A 548 -17.89 -13.35 42.94
N ASN A 549 -18.78 -13.41 43.94
CA ASN A 549 -20.18 -13.02 43.78
C ASN A 549 -20.33 -11.53 43.41
N ILE A 550 -19.49 -10.67 43.95
CA ILE A 550 -19.51 -9.23 43.63
C ILE A 550 -19.01 -9.01 42.21
N PHE A 551 -17.91 -9.64 41.81
CA PHE A 551 -17.37 -9.46 40.45
C PHE A 551 -18.21 -10.16 39.37
N GLU A 552 -18.88 -11.27 39.67
CA GLU A 552 -19.85 -11.90 38.75
C GLU A 552 -21.01 -10.94 38.44
N SER A 553 -21.39 -10.06 39.37
CA SER A 553 -22.43 -9.06 39.12
C SER A 553 -22.06 -8.01 38.07
N PHE A 554 -20.77 -7.91 37.69
CA PHE A 554 -20.32 -7.07 36.58
C PHE A 554 -20.48 -7.74 35.20
N ASP A 555 -21.03 -8.96 35.15
CA ASP A 555 -21.38 -9.68 33.91
C ASP A 555 -20.21 -9.75 32.91
N GLY A 556 -19.01 -10.07 33.42
CA GLY A 556 -17.79 -10.17 32.62
C GLY A 556 -17.16 -8.83 32.18
N SER A 557 -17.78 -7.69 32.49
CA SER A 557 -17.24 -6.35 32.16
C SER A 557 -16.00 -5.97 33.00
N MET A 558 -15.82 -6.64 34.14
CA MET A 558 -14.71 -6.48 35.05
C MET A 558 -14.30 -7.83 35.60
N LEU A 559 -13.03 -8.18 35.46
CA LEU A 559 -12.43 -9.39 36.02
C LEU A 559 -11.20 -8.98 36.82
N ILE A 560 -10.77 -9.81 37.76
CA ILE A 560 -9.58 -9.52 38.56
C ILE A 560 -8.72 -10.76 38.73
N SER A 561 -7.43 -10.63 38.41
CA SER A 561 -6.42 -11.60 38.77
C SER A 561 -5.99 -11.34 40.21
N VAL A 562 -5.80 -12.37 41.03
CA VAL A 562 -5.43 -12.16 42.43
C VAL A 562 -4.66 -13.33 43.04
N VAL A 563 -3.69 -13.02 43.89
CA VAL A 563 -3.19 -13.94 44.91
C VAL A 563 -3.68 -13.47 46.27
N LEU A 564 -4.43 -14.33 46.94
CA LEU A 564 -4.95 -14.10 48.29
C LEU A 564 -4.35 -15.14 49.23
N GLY A 565 -3.83 -14.71 50.38
CA GLY A 565 -3.22 -15.64 51.32
C GLY A 565 -3.22 -15.20 52.78
N LEU A 566 -2.90 -16.19 53.61
CA LEU A 566 -2.76 -16.14 55.07
C LEU A 566 -1.43 -16.79 55.45
N VAL A 567 -0.61 -16.11 56.23
CA VAL A 567 0.56 -16.71 56.88
C VAL A 567 0.28 -16.87 58.36
N ASP A 568 0.32 -18.09 58.86
CA ASP A 568 0.33 -18.36 60.30
C ASP A 568 1.66 -17.89 60.89
N LEU A 569 1.62 -16.85 61.70
CA LEU A 569 2.82 -16.23 62.26
C LEU A 569 3.55 -17.15 63.25
N GLU A 570 2.86 -18.15 63.78
CA GLU A 570 3.42 -19.06 64.77
C GLU A 570 4.10 -20.26 64.12
N SER A 571 3.43 -20.91 63.15
CA SER A 571 3.92 -22.12 62.48
C SER A 571 4.73 -21.83 61.20
N GLY A 572 4.58 -20.66 60.59
CA GLY A 572 5.23 -20.33 59.30
C GLY A 572 4.58 -21.05 58.12
N ILE A 573 3.29 -21.41 58.24
CA ILE A 573 2.53 -22.03 57.14
C ILE A 573 1.84 -20.94 56.34
N LEU A 574 2.08 -20.94 55.04
CA LEU A 574 1.40 -20.09 54.06
C LEU A 574 0.22 -20.86 53.44
N PHE A 575 -0.99 -20.36 53.69
CA PHE A 575 -2.21 -20.78 53.02
C PHE A 575 -2.55 -19.76 51.95
N PHE A 576 -2.65 -20.15 50.68
CA PHE A 576 -2.95 -19.19 49.63
C PHE A 576 -3.72 -19.81 48.47
N LEU A 577 -4.31 -18.91 47.68
CA LEU A 577 -4.94 -19.21 46.41
C LEU A 577 -4.41 -18.24 45.36
N ASN A 578 -4.28 -18.72 44.13
CA ASN A 578 -3.89 -17.93 42.98
C ASN A 578 -4.96 -18.09 41.90
N ALA A 579 -5.67 -17.00 41.62
CA ALA A 579 -6.73 -16.89 40.62
C ALA A 579 -6.19 -16.17 39.37
N GLU A 580 -5.52 -16.94 38.50
CA GLU A 580 -4.92 -16.45 37.25
C GLU A 580 -4.03 -15.20 37.37
N HIS A 581 -3.36 -15.06 38.51
CA HIS A 581 -2.28 -14.09 38.71
C HIS A 581 -0.93 -14.77 38.43
N PRO A 582 0.14 -14.01 38.12
CA PRO A 582 1.45 -14.62 37.89
C PRO A 582 1.93 -15.45 39.08
N TRP A 583 2.70 -16.51 38.80
CA TRP A 583 3.13 -17.48 39.81
C TRP A 583 3.93 -16.82 40.93
N THR A 584 3.70 -17.27 42.15
CA THR A 584 4.40 -16.79 43.34
C THR A 584 5.82 -17.35 43.37
N VAL A 585 6.77 -16.53 43.79
CA VAL A 585 8.20 -16.85 43.75
C VAL A 585 8.76 -16.97 45.16
N LEU A 586 9.38 -18.10 45.46
CA LEU A 586 10.20 -18.31 46.64
C LEU A 586 11.63 -17.88 46.34
N TYR A 587 12.26 -17.17 47.27
CA TYR A 587 13.70 -16.97 47.33
C TYR A 587 14.24 -17.54 48.65
N ARG A 588 15.08 -18.56 48.55
CA ARG A 588 15.67 -19.29 49.69
C ARG A 588 17.14 -19.59 49.38
N ASP A 589 18.02 -19.29 50.33
CA ASP A 589 19.46 -19.61 50.28
C ASP A 589 20.17 -19.19 48.97
N GLY A 590 19.75 -18.06 48.38
CA GLY A 590 20.35 -17.54 47.16
C GLY A 590 19.69 -18.01 45.85
N VAL A 591 18.69 -18.89 45.91
CA VAL A 591 18.03 -19.48 44.74
C VAL A 591 16.56 -19.08 44.72
N SER A 592 16.03 -18.84 43.51
CA SER A 592 14.62 -18.54 43.30
C SER A 592 13.88 -19.65 42.56
N SER A 593 12.61 -19.88 42.91
CA SER A 593 11.76 -20.87 42.24
C SER A 593 10.28 -20.50 42.34
N PHE A 594 9.46 -20.95 41.39
CA PHE A 594 8.00 -20.85 41.53
C PHE A 594 7.48 -21.83 42.60
N ILE A 595 6.41 -21.43 43.30
CA ILE A 595 5.73 -22.30 44.28
C ILE A 595 4.66 -23.15 43.59
N GLU A 596 4.03 -22.63 42.54
CA GLU A 596 3.00 -23.32 41.79
C GLU A 596 3.53 -24.10 40.59
N ASP A 597 3.08 -25.35 40.42
CA ASP A 597 3.29 -26.12 39.17
C ASP A 597 2.15 -25.93 38.14
N LYS A 598 0.97 -25.49 38.60
CA LYS A 598 -0.21 -25.22 37.79
C LYS A 598 -1.18 -24.26 38.50
N LEU A 599 -1.91 -23.48 37.72
CA LEU A 599 -3.02 -22.64 38.17
C LEU A 599 -4.35 -23.40 38.06
N GLU A 600 -5.06 -23.53 39.18
CA GLU A 600 -6.31 -24.32 39.26
C GLU A 600 -7.57 -23.42 39.25
N LEU A 601 -7.44 -22.14 39.61
CA LEU A 601 -8.52 -21.15 39.65
C LEU A 601 -8.40 -20.17 38.48
N ARG A 602 -9.54 -19.77 37.92
CA ARG A 602 -9.63 -18.69 36.92
C ARG A 602 -9.76 -17.33 37.60
N LYS A 603 -9.60 -16.23 36.86
CA LYS A 603 -9.82 -14.86 37.36
C LYS A 603 -11.20 -14.72 38.03
N ILE A 604 -11.24 -13.92 39.09
CA ILE A 604 -12.48 -13.61 39.81
C ILE A 604 -13.43 -12.82 38.91
N GLY A 605 -14.71 -13.20 38.92
CA GLY A 605 -15.79 -12.64 38.09
C GLY A 605 -16.24 -13.52 36.92
N ILE A 606 -15.54 -14.63 36.63
CA ILE A 606 -15.95 -15.61 35.62
C ILE A 606 -17.02 -16.54 36.18
N THR A 607 -18.16 -16.69 35.52
CA THR A 607 -19.26 -17.54 35.99
C THR A 607 -18.89 -19.03 36.03
N GLY A 608 -19.37 -19.75 37.04
CA GLY A 608 -19.24 -21.22 37.14
C GLY A 608 -17.97 -21.75 37.85
N LEU A 609 -17.29 -20.91 38.63
CA LEU A 609 -16.01 -21.23 39.30
C LEU A 609 -16.13 -22.12 40.56
N GLU A 610 -17.33 -22.32 41.12
CA GLU A 610 -17.53 -22.91 42.47
C GLU A 610 -16.92 -24.32 42.68
N SER A 611 -16.69 -25.11 41.63
CA SER A 611 -16.40 -26.56 41.74
C SER A 611 -14.92 -26.96 41.86
N LYS A 612 -13.98 -26.03 41.74
CA LYS A 612 -12.52 -26.34 41.62
C LYS A 612 -11.60 -25.63 42.63
N MET A 613 -12.14 -25.07 43.70
CA MET A 613 -11.31 -24.34 44.67
C MET A 613 -10.35 -25.26 45.44
N LYS A 614 -9.06 -24.92 45.42
CA LYS A 614 -7.99 -25.53 46.23
C LYS A 614 -7.18 -24.44 46.93
N VAL A 615 -6.96 -24.60 48.22
CA VAL A 615 -6.05 -23.80 49.03
C VAL A 615 -4.70 -24.49 49.02
N LYS A 616 -3.68 -23.83 48.46
CA LYS A 616 -2.30 -24.33 48.47
C LYS A 616 -1.68 -24.06 49.83
N ILE A 617 -0.86 -25.00 50.28
CA ILE A 617 -0.10 -24.92 51.53
C ILE A 617 1.37 -24.93 51.19
N PHE A 618 2.12 -23.97 51.73
CA PHE A 618 3.56 -23.89 51.59
C PHE A 618 4.22 -23.63 52.95
N PHE A 619 5.40 -24.21 53.17
CA PHE A 619 6.12 -24.16 54.44
C PHE A 619 7.28 -23.17 54.36
N LEU A 620 7.21 -22.09 55.15
CA LEU A 620 8.21 -21.04 55.20
C LEU A 620 9.28 -21.34 56.24
N GLU A 621 10.53 -21.32 55.81
CA GLU A 621 11.71 -21.37 56.68
C GLU A 621 12.17 -19.97 57.05
N LYS A 622 12.95 -19.88 58.13
CA LYS A 622 13.51 -18.61 58.58
C LYS A 622 14.42 -18.02 57.51
N GLY A 623 14.13 -16.78 57.10
CA GLY A 623 14.85 -16.05 56.05
C GLY A 623 14.20 -16.16 54.67
N ASP A 624 13.20 -17.01 54.49
CA ASP A 624 12.49 -17.11 53.21
C ASP A 624 11.84 -15.79 52.83
N SER A 625 11.94 -15.46 51.54
CA SER A 625 11.22 -14.34 50.92
C SER A 625 10.28 -14.84 49.84
N ILE A 626 9.00 -14.47 49.93
CA ILE A 626 7.98 -14.76 48.93
C ILE A 626 7.68 -13.49 48.16
N PHE A 627 7.77 -13.55 46.83
CA PHE A 627 7.43 -12.46 45.92
C PHE A 627 6.15 -12.78 45.15
N ILE A 628 5.25 -11.82 45.13
CA ILE A 628 3.95 -11.91 44.46
C ILE A 628 3.83 -10.64 43.63
N GLY A 629 3.69 -10.74 42.31
CA GLY A 629 3.56 -9.56 41.47
C GLY A 629 2.58 -9.72 40.33
N SER A 630 2.04 -8.59 39.86
CA SER A 630 1.16 -8.51 38.69
C SER A 630 1.90 -8.84 37.40
N ASP A 631 1.11 -9.00 36.33
CA ASP A 631 1.59 -9.29 34.99
C ASP A 631 2.58 -8.25 34.46
N GLY A 632 2.50 -7.00 34.91
CA GLY A 632 3.47 -5.95 34.63
C GLY A 632 4.93 -6.30 34.98
N ARG A 633 5.18 -7.31 35.83
CA ARG A 633 6.54 -7.80 36.12
C ARG A 633 7.15 -8.57 34.94
N ASP A 634 6.30 -9.16 34.11
CA ASP A 634 6.65 -9.99 32.95
C ASP A 634 6.42 -9.22 31.64
N ASP A 635 5.47 -8.28 31.59
CA ASP A 635 5.10 -7.41 30.46
C ASP A 635 6.11 -6.26 30.18
N LEU A 636 7.35 -6.65 29.89
CA LEU A 636 8.49 -5.75 29.65
C LEU A 636 8.80 -5.62 28.15
N LEU A 637 8.82 -4.38 27.64
CA LEU A 637 9.25 -4.08 26.28
C LEU A 637 10.78 -4.10 26.21
N LEU A 638 11.33 -5.02 25.41
CA LEU A 638 12.77 -5.21 25.23
C LEU A 638 13.32 -4.42 24.03
N GLY A 639 12.44 -4.03 23.10
CA GLY A 639 12.83 -3.27 21.91
C GLY A 639 11.81 -3.39 20.77
N VAL A 640 12.26 -3.13 19.55
CA VAL A 640 11.47 -3.25 18.33
C VAL A 640 12.26 -4.08 17.33
N ASP A 641 11.61 -5.08 16.73
CA ASP A 641 12.18 -5.89 15.68
C ASP A 641 12.45 -5.09 14.39
N PRO A 642 13.29 -5.60 13.47
CA PRO A 642 13.55 -4.97 12.17
C PRO A 642 12.29 -4.70 11.34
N ASP A 643 11.22 -5.47 11.55
CA ASP A 643 9.92 -5.33 10.89
C ASP A 643 8.99 -4.31 11.58
N GLY A 644 9.44 -3.66 12.66
CA GLY A 644 8.68 -2.65 13.39
C GLY A 644 7.74 -3.20 14.48
N THR A 645 7.78 -4.51 14.75
CA THR A 645 6.96 -5.16 15.80
C THR A 645 7.62 -4.99 17.18
N ARG A 646 6.81 -4.73 18.21
CA ARG A 646 7.29 -4.58 19.59
C ARG A 646 7.70 -5.95 20.15
N LEU A 647 8.94 -6.08 20.62
CA LEU A 647 9.44 -7.26 21.32
C LEU A 647 9.06 -7.16 22.80
N ILE A 648 8.09 -7.97 23.23
CA ILE A 648 7.67 -8.07 24.64
C ILE A 648 8.29 -9.34 25.23
N ASN A 649 8.70 -9.28 26.49
CA ASN A 649 9.19 -10.44 27.20
C ASN A 649 8.09 -11.49 27.37
N GLU A 650 8.29 -12.69 26.81
CA GLU A 650 7.40 -13.85 26.96
C GLU A 650 7.94 -14.88 27.97
N ASP A 651 9.15 -14.66 28.52
CA ASP A 651 9.83 -15.57 29.43
C ASP A 651 9.61 -15.16 30.89
N GLU A 652 8.67 -15.83 31.56
CA GLU A 652 8.35 -15.64 32.99
C GLU A 652 9.54 -15.98 33.91
N SER A 653 10.51 -16.78 33.45
CA SER A 653 11.71 -17.11 34.25
C SER A 653 12.68 -15.94 34.41
N GLN A 654 12.51 -14.87 33.62
CA GLN A 654 13.32 -13.66 33.79
C GLN A 654 13.09 -12.99 35.14
N PHE A 655 11.87 -13.05 35.68
CA PHE A 655 11.57 -12.50 36.99
C PHE A 655 12.34 -13.24 38.10
N LEU A 656 12.41 -14.59 38.04
CA LEU A 656 13.22 -15.42 38.95
C LEU A 656 14.68 -14.95 38.96
N LYS A 657 15.27 -14.81 37.77
CA LYS A 657 16.65 -14.36 37.62
C LYS A 657 16.89 -12.97 38.22
N ARG A 658 15.93 -12.04 38.09
CA ARG A 658 16.05 -10.71 38.72
C ARG A 658 15.93 -10.79 40.24
N VAL A 659 15.13 -11.69 40.79
CA VAL A 659 15.04 -11.93 42.24
C VAL A 659 16.39 -12.42 42.78
N GLU A 660 17.07 -13.33 42.07
CA GLU A 660 18.40 -13.82 42.45
C GLU A 660 19.47 -12.73 42.39
N GLU A 661 19.52 -11.97 41.29
CA GLU A 661 20.48 -10.89 41.11
C GLU A 661 20.33 -9.77 42.15
N SER A 662 19.09 -9.48 42.54
CA SER A 662 18.77 -8.51 43.60
C SER A 662 19.01 -9.05 45.01
N ARG A 663 19.36 -10.34 45.15
CA ARG A 663 19.53 -11.04 46.44
C ARG A 663 18.29 -10.93 47.33
N GLY A 664 17.11 -10.93 46.71
CA GLY A 664 15.84 -10.75 47.42
C GLY A 664 15.57 -9.33 47.93
N ASP A 665 16.35 -8.32 47.54
CA ASP A 665 16.04 -6.92 47.86
C ASP A 665 14.98 -6.36 46.89
N LEU A 666 13.88 -5.82 47.43
CA LEU A 666 12.76 -5.33 46.61
C LEU A 666 13.17 -4.10 45.78
N GLY A 667 13.96 -3.18 46.33
CA GLY A 667 14.39 -1.98 45.61
C GLY A 667 15.28 -2.32 44.42
N LEU A 668 16.27 -3.19 44.63
CA LEU A 668 17.16 -3.68 43.58
C LEU A 668 16.42 -4.52 42.54
N LEU A 669 15.41 -5.32 42.95
CA LEU A 669 14.56 -6.07 42.04
C LEU A 669 13.84 -5.14 41.06
N ILE A 670 13.17 -4.10 41.57
CA ILE A 670 12.44 -3.14 40.73
C ILE A 670 13.40 -2.38 39.80
N GLN A 671 14.60 -2.05 40.27
CA GLN A 671 15.62 -1.45 39.41
C GLN A 671 16.11 -2.43 38.33
N GLY A 672 16.31 -3.69 38.68
CA GLY A 672 16.70 -4.77 37.77
C GLY A 672 15.68 -4.97 36.65
N LEU A 673 14.38 -4.98 36.97
CA LEU A 673 13.30 -5.09 35.98
C LEU A 673 13.31 -3.91 35.00
N ARG A 674 13.44 -2.67 35.51
CA ARG A 674 13.50 -1.46 34.66
C ARG A 674 14.74 -1.40 33.77
N ASN A 675 15.85 -1.98 34.21
CA ASN A 675 17.06 -2.09 33.41
C ASN A 675 16.94 -3.17 32.32
N TYR A 676 16.13 -4.19 32.57
CA TYR A 676 15.89 -5.29 31.62
C TYR A 676 14.94 -4.87 30.50
N GLY A 677 13.87 -4.12 30.81
CA GLY A 677 12.93 -3.58 29.81
C GLY A 677 12.03 -2.46 30.33
N GLU A 678 11.33 -1.81 29.41
CA GLU A 678 10.35 -0.77 29.75
C GLU A 678 9.01 -1.39 30.17
N LEU A 679 8.46 -0.93 31.29
CA LEU A 679 7.17 -1.41 31.81
C LEU A 679 6.02 -1.04 30.86
N THR A 680 5.29 -2.05 30.36
CA THR A 680 4.14 -1.82 29.47
C THR A 680 2.79 -1.92 30.15
N ASP A 681 2.74 -2.38 31.42
CA ASP A 681 1.54 -2.41 32.24
C ASP A 681 1.72 -1.85 33.65
N ASP A 682 0.64 -1.85 34.43
CA ASP A 682 0.67 -1.59 35.88
C ASP A 682 1.56 -2.64 36.57
N LEU A 683 2.40 -2.22 37.51
CA LEU A 683 3.32 -3.11 38.22
C LEU A 683 3.06 -3.04 39.72
N SER A 684 2.76 -4.19 40.32
CA SER A 684 2.69 -4.39 41.75
C SER A 684 3.58 -5.56 42.13
N VAL A 685 4.35 -5.41 43.20
CA VAL A 685 5.18 -6.47 43.77
C VAL A 685 5.08 -6.40 45.29
N LEU A 686 4.58 -7.48 45.89
CA LEU A 686 4.54 -7.72 47.32
C LEU A 686 5.65 -8.71 47.67
N LYS A 687 6.44 -8.38 48.69
CA LYS A 687 7.49 -9.23 49.27
C LYS A 687 7.15 -9.54 50.73
N LEU A 688 7.15 -10.81 51.08
CA LEU A 688 6.92 -11.33 52.43
C LEU A 688 8.18 -12.05 52.91
N THR A 689 8.79 -11.60 54.01
CA THR A 689 9.99 -12.24 54.57
C THR A 689 9.70 -12.84 55.95
N TYR A 690 9.84 -14.16 56.10
CA TYR A 690 9.58 -14.84 57.37
C TYR A 690 10.84 -14.86 58.25
N MET A 691 10.73 -14.37 59.49
CA MET A 691 11.89 -14.10 60.38
C MET A 691 11.98 -15.05 61.58
N LYS A 692 10.91 -15.80 61.87
CA LYS A 692 10.83 -16.71 63.00
C LYS A 692 11.29 -18.12 62.59
N ASP A 693 11.83 -18.89 63.52
CA ASP A 693 12.04 -20.33 63.33
C ASP A 693 10.66 -21.05 63.33
N PRO A 694 10.28 -21.75 62.26
CA PRO A 694 8.96 -22.35 62.14
C PRO A 694 8.77 -23.54 63.08
N VAL A 695 7.52 -23.78 63.48
CA VAL A 695 7.13 -25.01 64.18
C VAL A 695 6.72 -26.04 63.11
N ARG A 696 7.31 -27.23 63.15
CA ARG A 696 7.07 -28.33 62.19
C ARG A 696 6.77 -29.61 62.92
N LEU A 697 5.96 -30.48 62.31
CA LEU A 697 5.82 -31.88 62.71
C LEU A 697 7.13 -32.62 62.38
N GLU A 698 8.23 -32.27 63.05
CA GLU A 698 9.46 -33.03 62.94
C GLU A 698 9.29 -34.37 63.66
N THR A 699 9.75 -35.44 63.01
CA THR A 699 10.26 -36.60 63.76
C THR A 699 11.20 -36.02 64.81
N PHE A 700 10.92 -36.26 66.09
CA PHE A 700 11.71 -35.79 67.22
C PHE A 700 13.12 -36.41 67.15
N ALA A 701 13.94 -35.95 66.22
CA ALA A 701 15.21 -36.56 65.85
C ALA A 701 16.39 -35.89 66.57
N ARG A 702 16.11 -34.92 67.46
CA ARG A 702 17.17 -34.14 68.14
C ARG A 702 17.20 -34.23 69.67
N ASN A 703 16.31 -34.97 70.33
CA ASN A 703 16.59 -35.48 71.69
C ASN A 703 17.02 -36.95 71.60
N ALA A 704 18.27 -37.24 71.96
CA ALA A 704 18.88 -38.57 71.90
C ALA A 704 18.19 -39.67 72.74
N LEU A 705 17.16 -39.33 73.52
CA LEU A 705 16.55 -40.23 74.51
C LEU A 705 15.30 -40.97 74.01
N PHE A 706 14.69 -40.57 72.89
CA PHE A 706 13.46 -41.20 72.41
C PHE A 706 13.42 -41.29 70.88
N LYS A 707 13.68 -42.49 70.35
CA LYS A 707 13.59 -42.81 68.92
C LYS A 707 12.28 -43.55 68.66
N PHE A 708 11.38 -42.93 67.90
CA PHE A 708 10.07 -43.50 67.57
C PHE A 708 9.65 -43.06 66.15
N PRO A 709 9.03 -43.93 65.34
CA PRO A 709 8.71 -45.34 65.62
C PRO A 709 9.96 -46.23 65.67
N ASP A 710 9.92 -47.28 66.52
CA ASP A 710 11.00 -48.27 66.67
C ASP A 710 10.64 -49.61 66.02
N GLU A 711 11.63 -50.50 65.87
CA GLU A 711 11.44 -51.81 65.21
C GLU A 711 10.36 -52.67 65.87
N THR A 712 10.13 -52.52 67.17
CA THR A 712 9.13 -53.32 67.91
C THR A 712 7.73 -52.86 67.53
N TYR A 713 7.48 -51.55 67.53
CA TYR A 713 6.23 -50.97 67.06
C TYR A 713 5.98 -51.30 65.58
N SER A 714 6.99 -51.17 64.72
CA SER A 714 6.86 -51.49 63.29
C SER A 714 6.44 -52.95 63.05
N LYS A 715 6.99 -53.91 63.80
CA LYS A 715 6.56 -55.32 63.71
C LYS A 715 5.09 -55.52 64.05
N TYR A 716 4.57 -54.82 65.05
CA TYR A 716 3.15 -54.90 65.40
C TYR A 716 2.26 -54.26 64.34
N LEU A 717 2.72 -53.16 63.72
CA LEU A 717 2.02 -52.49 62.63
C LEU A 717 1.94 -53.38 61.38
N ASP A 718 3.07 -53.99 60.97
CA ASP A 718 3.14 -54.89 59.81
C ASP A 718 2.26 -56.15 59.97
N ALA A 719 2.11 -56.62 61.21
CA ALA A 719 1.25 -57.75 61.54
C ALA A 719 -0.22 -57.36 61.78
N GLU A 720 -0.57 -56.07 61.66
CA GLU A 720 -1.89 -55.50 62.00
C GLU A 720 -2.40 -55.86 63.41
N ASN A 721 -1.50 -56.11 64.36
CA ASN A 721 -1.85 -56.53 65.72
C ASN A 721 -2.04 -55.31 66.65
N TRP A 722 -3.22 -54.69 66.56
CA TRP A 722 -3.53 -53.42 67.20
C TRP A 722 -3.55 -53.46 68.74
N GLU A 723 -3.93 -54.59 69.36
CA GLU A 723 -3.97 -54.70 70.83
C GLU A 723 -2.57 -54.72 71.45
N HIS A 724 -1.63 -55.45 70.83
CA HIS A 724 -0.24 -55.47 71.28
C HIS A 724 0.47 -54.15 70.98
N ALA A 725 0.19 -53.54 69.82
CA ALA A 725 0.65 -52.19 69.52
C ALA A 725 0.17 -51.19 70.59
N LEU A 726 -1.11 -51.26 70.99
CA LEU A 726 -1.66 -50.38 72.02
C LEU A 726 -0.98 -50.59 73.38
N TYR A 727 -0.83 -51.83 73.82
CA TYR A 727 -0.16 -52.14 75.09
C TYR A 727 1.29 -51.61 75.09
N TYR A 728 1.99 -51.77 73.96
CA TYR A 728 3.34 -51.25 73.78
C TYR A 728 3.38 -49.73 73.91
N LEU A 729 2.52 -49.01 73.18
CA LEU A 729 2.48 -47.55 73.20
C LEU A 729 2.03 -47.00 74.57
N GLU A 730 1.07 -47.62 75.27
CA GLU A 730 0.66 -47.18 76.62
C GLU A 730 1.77 -47.36 77.66
N ASN A 731 2.54 -48.45 77.57
CA ASN A 731 3.71 -48.66 78.43
C ASN A 731 4.75 -47.55 78.18
N ILE A 732 4.98 -47.18 76.92
CA ILE A 732 5.84 -46.03 76.60
C ILE A 732 5.25 -44.72 77.14
N LYS A 733 3.95 -44.48 76.93
CA LYS A 733 3.24 -43.27 77.41
C LYS A 733 3.42 -43.09 78.92
N SER A 734 3.28 -44.17 79.70
CA SER A 734 3.44 -44.12 81.17
C SER A 734 4.84 -43.70 81.65
N LYS A 735 5.86 -43.82 80.78
CA LYS A 735 7.24 -43.42 81.06
C LYS A 735 7.55 -41.99 80.59
N ILE A 736 6.68 -41.40 79.78
CA ILE A 736 6.79 -40.01 79.31
C ILE A 736 6.11 -39.13 80.36
N GLN A 737 6.80 -38.12 80.88
CA GLN A 737 6.19 -37.15 81.81
C GLN A 737 5.06 -36.37 81.10
N ASP A 738 3.93 -36.18 81.80
CA ASP A 738 2.77 -35.44 81.28
C ASP A 738 3.19 -34.07 80.71
N GLY A 739 2.83 -33.83 79.45
CA GLY A 739 3.07 -32.56 78.74
C GLY A 739 4.21 -32.54 77.73
N ASN A 740 5.00 -33.61 77.59
CA ASN A 740 6.17 -33.65 76.68
C ASN A 740 6.11 -34.80 75.66
N MET A 741 4.90 -35.19 75.24
CA MET A 741 4.70 -36.29 74.29
C MET A 741 5.14 -35.88 72.87
N PRO A 742 6.06 -36.61 72.21
CA PRO A 742 6.49 -36.27 70.86
C PRO A 742 5.32 -36.34 69.84
N PRO A 743 5.20 -35.40 68.89
CA PRO A 743 4.08 -35.34 67.95
C PRO A 743 3.89 -36.60 67.11
N VAL A 744 4.98 -37.19 66.61
CA VAL A 744 4.92 -38.44 65.83
C VAL A 744 4.41 -39.61 66.66
N PHE A 745 4.84 -39.70 67.93
CA PHE A 745 4.36 -40.72 68.86
C PHE A 745 2.87 -40.52 69.18
N LYS A 746 2.49 -39.27 69.46
CA LYS A 746 1.10 -38.86 69.69
C LYS A 746 0.19 -39.23 68.51
N LYS A 747 0.66 -39.01 67.27
CA LYS A 747 -0.07 -39.35 66.04
C LYS A 747 -0.27 -40.86 65.88
N GLU A 748 0.79 -41.65 66.07
CA GLU A 748 0.72 -43.11 65.98
C GLU A 748 -0.13 -43.72 67.11
N LEU A 749 -0.01 -43.21 68.34
CA LEU A 749 -0.87 -43.59 69.45
C LEU A 749 -2.35 -43.29 69.16
N ALA A 750 -2.65 -42.11 68.60
CA ALA A 750 -4.01 -41.75 68.20
C ALA A 750 -4.56 -42.69 67.11
N LYS A 751 -3.73 -43.09 66.13
CA LYS A 751 -4.10 -44.07 65.09
C LYS A 751 -4.40 -45.44 65.70
N VAL A 752 -3.57 -45.92 66.63
CA VAL A 752 -3.79 -47.21 67.30
C VAL A 752 -5.03 -47.15 68.20
N TYR A 753 -5.26 -46.05 68.93
CA TYR A 753 -6.50 -45.82 69.66
C TYR A 753 -7.72 -45.88 68.75
N TYR A 754 -7.66 -45.24 67.57
CA TYR A 754 -8.73 -45.31 66.58
C TYR A 754 -9.00 -46.75 66.10
N LYS A 755 -7.95 -47.52 65.80
CA LYS A 755 -8.05 -48.92 65.32
C LYS A 755 -8.57 -49.88 66.40
N THR A 756 -8.26 -49.62 67.66
CA THR A 756 -8.71 -50.41 68.83
C THR A 756 -10.06 -49.98 69.39
N GLY A 757 -10.67 -48.91 68.86
CA GLY A 757 -12.00 -48.43 69.27
C GLY A 757 -12.02 -47.44 70.44
N LYS A 758 -10.86 -47.01 70.94
CA LYS A 758 -10.70 -45.95 71.97
C LYS A 758 -10.84 -44.56 71.35
N PHE A 759 -12.07 -44.23 70.93
CA PHE A 759 -12.33 -43.05 70.11
C PHE A 759 -12.18 -41.71 70.85
N GLU A 760 -12.48 -41.66 72.16
CA GLU A 760 -12.37 -40.41 72.93
C GLU A 760 -10.91 -40.01 73.13
N GLU A 761 -10.06 -40.97 73.48
CA GLU A 761 -8.61 -40.78 73.64
C GLU A 761 -7.95 -40.46 72.30
N ALA A 762 -8.36 -41.12 71.21
CA ALA A 762 -7.90 -40.79 69.87
C ALA A 762 -8.25 -39.34 69.49
N LEU A 763 -9.49 -38.91 69.77
CA LEU A 763 -9.96 -37.57 69.41
C LEU A 763 -9.19 -36.49 70.16
N LEU A 764 -8.97 -36.64 71.47
CA LEU A 764 -8.21 -35.67 72.26
C LEU A 764 -6.78 -35.48 71.71
N LEU A 765 -6.10 -36.58 71.36
CA LEU A 765 -4.76 -36.51 70.77
C LEU A 765 -4.77 -35.88 69.38
N PHE A 766 -5.77 -36.19 68.54
CA PHE A 766 -5.90 -35.58 67.22
C PHE A 766 -6.27 -34.08 67.30
N GLU A 767 -7.15 -33.66 68.20
CA GLU A 767 -7.49 -32.23 68.41
C GLU A 767 -6.26 -31.42 68.79
N ASP A 768 -5.46 -31.95 69.71
CA ASP A 768 -4.22 -31.33 70.16
C ASP A 768 -3.16 -31.28 69.03
N LEU A 769 -3.03 -32.36 68.25
CA LEU A 769 -2.20 -32.37 67.04
C LEU A 769 -2.66 -31.39 65.96
N ILE A 770 -3.97 -31.20 65.74
CA ILE A 770 -4.51 -30.23 64.76
C ILE A 770 -4.21 -28.79 65.20
N SER A 771 -4.20 -28.54 66.51
CA SER A 771 -3.88 -27.25 67.09
C SER A 771 -2.39 -26.90 66.92
N GLU A 772 -1.50 -27.87 67.13
CA GLU A 772 -0.04 -27.70 67.00
C GLU A 772 0.42 -27.75 65.53
N PHE A 773 -0.08 -28.71 64.76
CA PHE A 773 0.30 -29.04 63.39
C PHE A 773 -0.91 -28.93 62.45
N PRO A 774 -1.36 -27.70 62.17
CA PRO A 774 -2.54 -27.50 61.37
C PRO A 774 -2.35 -27.98 59.93
N GLU A 775 -1.17 -28.32 59.44
CA GLU A 775 -0.93 -28.84 58.09
C GLU A 775 -1.37 -30.29 57.86
N ASP A 776 -1.51 -31.12 58.92
CA ASP A 776 -1.61 -32.57 58.76
C ASP A 776 -3.02 -33.03 58.33
N VAL A 777 -3.16 -33.31 57.03
CA VAL A 777 -4.42 -33.73 56.38
C VAL A 777 -4.93 -35.06 56.94
N GLU A 778 -4.03 -36.01 57.18
CA GLU A 778 -4.40 -37.35 57.67
C GLU A 778 -5.04 -37.26 59.06
N THR A 779 -4.42 -36.47 59.95
CA THR A 779 -4.94 -36.25 61.31
C THR A 779 -6.32 -35.58 61.28
N MET A 780 -6.54 -34.59 60.41
CA MET A 780 -7.86 -33.97 60.25
C MET A 780 -8.92 -34.96 59.77
N PHE A 781 -8.60 -35.78 58.77
CA PHE A 781 -9.51 -36.78 58.24
C PHE A 781 -9.84 -37.86 59.29
N MET A 782 -8.86 -38.29 60.09
CA MET A 782 -9.10 -39.26 61.16
C MET A 782 -9.96 -38.68 62.29
N ALA A 783 -9.73 -37.43 62.68
CA ALA A 783 -10.59 -36.72 63.63
C ALA A 783 -12.01 -36.52 63.10
N SER A 784 -12.18 -36.19 61.81
CA SER A 784 -13.51 -36.03 61.19
C SER A 784 -14.31 -37.34 61.20
N LEU A 785 -13.65 -38.47 60.95
CA LEU A 785 -14.24 -39.81 61.09
C LEU A 785 -14.74 -40.09 62.51
N ILE A 786 -13.98 -39.70 63.54
CA ILE A 786 -14.38 -39.87 64.94
C ILE A 786 -15.54 -38.95 65.30
N TYR A 787 -15.49 -37.66 64.94
CA TYR A 787 -16.59 -36.73 65.19
C TYR A 787 -17.90 -37.20 64.56
N LYS A 788 -17.86 -37.72 63.32
CA LYS A 788 -19.04 -38.30 62.67
C LYS A 788 -19.59 -39.49 63.47
N ARG A 789 -18.72 -40.36 63.98
CA ARG A 789 -19.10 -41.50 64.83
C ARG A 789 -19.77 -41.04 66.13
N PHE A 790 -19.30 -39.95 66.73
CA PHE A 790 -19.93 -39.29 67.88
C PHE A 790 -21.16 -38.43 67.53
N LYS A 791 -21.64 -38.46 66.28
CA LYS A 791 -22.76 -37.65 65.77
C LYS A 791 -22.53 -36.13 65.90
N ARG A 792 -21.27 -35.72 66.06
CA ARG A 792 -20.80 -34.33 66.04
C ARG A 792 -20.56 -33.89 64.59
N PHE A 793 -21.63 -33.86 63.81
CA PHE A 793 -21.53 -33.71 62.35
C PHE A 793 -20.99 -32.34 61.93
N ARG A 794 -21.21 -31.27 62.71
CA ARG A 794 -20.68 -29.94 62.40
C ARG A 794 -19.15 -29.90 62.44
N GLN A 795 -18.52 -30.46 63.48
CA GLN A 795 -17.06 -30.58 63.53
C GLN A 795 -16.52 -31.51 62.45
N ALA A 796 -17.22 -32.61 62.16
CA ALA A 796 -16.85 -33.51 61.07
C ALA A 796 -16.86 -32.80 59.70
N VAL A 797 -17.90 -32.00 59.45
CA VAL A 797 -17.99 -31.16 58.24
C VAL A 797 -16.90 -30.10 58.19
N GLU A 798 -16.61 -29.41 59.30
CA GLU A 798 -15.55 -28.39 59.32
C GLU A 798 -14.19 -29.00 58.94
N LEU A 799 -13.78 -30.10 59.58
CA LEU A 799 -12.52 -30.78 59.26
C LEU A 799 -12.54 -31.39 57.85
N GLY A 800 -13.65 -31.99 57.44
CA GLY A 800 -13.79 -32.55 56.09
C GLY A 800 -13.71 -31.50 55.00
N GLU A 801 -14.26 -30.29 55.21
CA GLU A 801 -14.12 -29.16 54.30
C GLU A 801 -12.67 -28.64 54.23
N ARG A 802 -11.97 -28.58 55.36
CA ARG A 802 -10.53 -28.21 55.38
C ARG A 802 -9.71 -29.21 54.56
N VAL A 803 -9.97 -30.50 54.74
CA VAL A 803 -9.33 -31.57 53.94
C VAL A 803 -9.70 -31.44 52.45
N LEU A 804 -10.97 -31.18 52.12
CA LEU A 804 -11.43 -31.00 50.74
C LEU A 804 -10.73 -29.83 50.05
N LEU A 805 -10.52 -28.72 50.77
CA LEU A 805 -9.87 -27.53 50.22
C LEU A 805 -8.38 -27.76 49.97
N ARG A 806 -7.72 -28.68 50.67
CA ARG A 806 -6.30 -28.99 50.51
C ARG A 806 -6.06 -30.07 49.47
N GLU A 807 -6.86 -31.14 49.56
CA GLU A 807 -6.81 -32.31 48.70
C GLU A 807 -8.19 -32.57 48.08
N PRO A 808 -8.57 -31.80 47.03
CA PRO A 808 -9.90 -31.89 46.42
C PRO A 808 -10.20 -33.26 45.80
N GLU A 809 -9.17 -34.03 45.48
CA GLU A 809 -9.22 -35.36 44.85
C GLU A 809 -9.16 -36.51 45.88
N PHE A 810 -9.08 -36.21 47.18
CA PHE A 810 -9.05 -37.24 48.23
C PHE A 810 -10.42 -37.92 48.39
N LEU A 811 -10.66 -38.94 47.56
CA LEU A 811 -11.93 -39.66 47.40
C LEU A 811 -12.60 -40.06 48.73
N ASN A 812 -11.82 -40.59 49.67
CA ASN A 812 -12.34 -41.02 50.98
C ASN A 812 -12.90 -39.84 51.78
N ASN A 813 -12.26 -38.68 51.74
CA ASN A 813 -12.76 -37.48 52.38
C ASN A 813 -13.99 -36.92 51.64
N VAL A 814 -13.99 -36.87 50.31
CA VAL A 814 -15.15 -36.38 49.53
C VAL A 814 -16.42 -37.18 49.86
N ALA A 815 -16.31 -38.52 49.87
CA ALA A 815 -17.42 -39.39 50.21
C ALA A 815 -17.83 -39.27 51.69
N HIS A 816 -16.85 -39.19 52.60
CA HIS A 816 -17.11 -38.96 54.03
C HIS A 816 -17.82 -37.62 54.30
N LEU A 817 -17.41 -36.57 53.61
CA LEU A 817 -17.96 -35.23 53.73
C LEU A 817 -19.37 -35.17 53.15
N ALA A 818 -19.64 -35.84 52.02
CA ALA A 818 -20.99 -35.98 51.47
C ALA A 818 -21.95 -36.62 52.48
N GLU A 819 -21.53 -37.73 53.10
CA GLU A 819 -22.33 -38.38 54.14
C GLU A 819 -22.52 -37.47 55.38
N SER A 820 -21.49 -36.71 55.77
CA SER A 820 -21.59 -35.77 56.90
C SER A 820 -22.53 -34.61 56.61
N TYR A 821 -22.54 -34.08 55.39
CA TYR A 821 -23.49 -33.06 54.94
C TYR A 821 -24.94 -33.56 54.88
N LEU A 822 -25.11 -34.85 54.54
CA LEU A 822 -26.41 -35.51 54.55
C LEU A 822 -27.04 -35.46 55.96
N PHE A 823 -26.24 -35.75 56.99
CA PHE A 823 -26.68 -35.75 58.40
C PHE A 823 -26.95 -34.34 58.98
N ILE A 824 -26.44 -33.27 58.37
CA ILE A 824 -26.81 -31.88 58.72
C ILE A 824 -27.87 -31.28 57.78
N HIS A 825 -28.56 -32.13 57.01
CA HIS A 825 -29.65 -31.76 56.10
C HIS A 825 -29.28 -30.76 54.99
N LYS A 826 -28.02 -30.76 54.53
CA LYS A 826 -27.59 -29.97 53.36
C LYS A 826 -27.60 -30.85 52.11
N LYS A 827 -28.81 -31.18 51.64
CA LYS A 827 -29.02 -32.08 50.49
C LYS A 827 -28.33 -31.59 49.22
N ASP A 828 -28.43 -30.30 48.90
CA ASP A 828 -27.84 -29.74 47.67
C ASP A 828 -26.31 -29.92 47.61
N VAL A 829 -25.64 -29.65 48.75
CA VAL A 829 -24.18 -29.84 48.88
C VAL A 829 -23.82 -31.32 48.80
N THR A 830 -24.64 -32.19 49.42
CA THR A 830 -24.45 -33.65 49.35
C THR A 830 -24.47 -34.14 47.91
N VAL A 831 -25.44 -33.69 47.10
CA VAL A 831 -25.54 -34.06 45.67
C VAL A 831 -24.32 -33.57 44.90
N LYS A 832 -23.91 -32.31 45.06
CA LYS A 832 -22.70 -31.77 44.41
C LYS A 832 -21.44 -32.58 44.76
N LEU A 833 -21.27 -32.99 46.02
CA LEU A 833 -20.13 -33.81 46.43
C LEU A 833 -20.21 -35.23 45.87
N LEU A 834 -21.40 -35.83 45.77
CA LEU A 834 -21.59 -37.15 45.15
C LEU A 834 -21.32 -37.13 43.65
N GLU A 835 -21.69 -36.06 42.94
CA GLU A 835 -21.30 -35.85 41.53
C GLU A 835 -19.77 -35.79 41.40
N LYS A 836 -19.08 -35.14 42.34
CA LYS A 836 -17.62 -35.14 42.38
C LYS A 836 -17.04 -36.54 42.67
N VAL A 837 -17.67 -37.32 43.55
CA VAL A 837 -17.26 -38.73 43.77
C VAL A 837 -17.41 -39.52 42.47
N ASP A 838 -18.50 -39.34 41.71
CA ASP A 838 -18.68 -40.03 40.42
C ASP A 838 -17.60 -39.65 39.40
N GLN A 839 -17.13 -38.38 39.41
CA GLN A 839 -16.03 -37.95 38.54
C GLN A 839 -14.69 -38.62 38.91
N LEU A 840 -14.44 -38.87 40.19
CA LEU A 840 -13.21 -39.49 40.69
C LEU A 840 -13.24 -41.02 40.60
N ASP A 841 -14.36 -41.64 40.98
CA ASP A 841 -14.61 -43.08 40.91
C ASP A 841 -16.12 -43.37 40.73
N PRO A 842 -16.57 -43.59 39.47
CA PRO A 842 -17.97 -43.91 39.17
C PRO A 842 -18.47 -45.22 39.82
N SER A 843 -17.55 -46.10 40.23
CA SER A 843 -17.87 -47.41 40.79
C SER A 843 -18.01 -47.42 42.31
N ASN A 844 -17.75 -46.27 42.96
CA ASN A 844 -17.61 -46.15 44.40
C ASN A 844 -18.83 -46.70 45.17
N SER A 845 -18.60 -47.79 45.92
CA SER A 845 -19.67 -48.47 46.66
C SER A 845 -20.22 -47.65 47.84
N HIS A 846 -19.42 -46.73 48.41
CA HIS A 846 -19.84 -45.88 49.52
C HIS A 846 -20.79 -44.78 49.03
N ALA A 847 -20.50 -44.12 47.90
CA ALA A 847 -21.38 -43.13 47.29
C ALA A 847 -22.76 -43.70 46.92
N LYS A 848 -22.81 -44.94 46.40
CA LYS A 848 -24.08 -45.63 46.13
C LYS A 848 -24.94 -45.80 47.40
N LYS A 849 -24.31 -46.11 48.54
CA LYS A 849 -25.01 -46.21 49.83
C LYS A 849 -25.57 -44.86 50.29
N ILE A 850 -24.81 -43.78 50.13
CA ILE A 850 -25.25 -42.42 50.50
C ILE A 850 -26.46 -41.98 49.65
N ARG A 851 -26.49 -42.32 48.35
CA ARG A 851 -27.66 -42.06 47.47
C ARG A 851 -28.92 -42.79 47.93
N ILE A 852 -28.81 -44.04 48.34
CA ILE A 852 -29.95 -44.79 48.91
C ILE A 852 -30.45 -44.13 50.21
N GLN A 853 -29.54 -43.57 51.02
CA GLN A 853 -29.88 -42.86 52.24
C GLN A 853 -30.51 -41.48 52.00
N LEU A 854 -30.18 -40.79 50.90
CA LEU A 854 -30.77 -39.50 50.51
C LEU A 854 -32.30 -39.54 50.35
N ASP A 855 -32.82 -40.70 49.92
CA ASP A 855 -34.24 -40.98 49.70
C ASP A 855 -34.95 -41.49 50.97
N SER A 856 -34.21 -41.73 52.05
CA SER A 856 -34.73 -42.22 53.33
C SER A 856 -34.89 -41.07 54.36
N PRO A 857 -35.81 -41.18 55.33
CA PRO A 857 -35.90 -40.21 56.42
C PRO A 857 -34.67 -40.30 57.34
N ILE A 858 -33.92 -39.19 57.43
CA ILE A 858 -32.71 -39.08 58.24
C ILE A 858 -33.05 -38.37 59.56
N PRO A 859 -32.57 -38.85 60.72
CA PRO A 859 -32.80 -38.20 62.01
C PRO A 859 -32.26 -36.76 62.05
N ASP A 860 -33.01 -35.84 62.68
CA ASP A 860 -32.64 -34.43 62.74
C ASP A 860 -31.55 -34.17 63.79
N HIS A 861 -30.37 -33.81 63.33
CA HIS A 861 -29.20 -33.50 64.15
C HIS A 861 -28.81 -32.01 64.11
N ARG A 862 -29.75 -31.12 63.78
CA ARG A 862 -29.48 -29.66 63.66
C ARG A 862 -28.92 -29.00 64.92
N ASN A 863 -29.14 -29.57 66.11
CA ASN A 863 -28.76 -28.97 67.41
C ASN A 863 -27.64 -29.72 68.16
N GLY A 864 -26.93 -30.65 67.50
CA GLY A 864 -25.74 -31.32 68.05
C GLY A 864 -24.47 -30.54 67.81
#